data_AF-A0AAF0F7A0-F1
#
_entry.id   AF-A0AAF0F7A0-F1
#
_cell.length_a   1.000
_cell.length_b   1.000
_cell.length_c   1.000
_cell.angle_alpha   90.00
_cell.angle_beta   90.00
_cell.angle_gamma   90.00
#
_symmetry.space_group_name_H-M   'P 1'
#
loop_
_entity.id
_entity.type
_entity.pdbx_description
1 polymer ?
#
loop_
_entity_poly.entity_id
_entity_poly.type
_entity_poly.pdbx_seq_one_letter_code
_entity_poly.pdbx_strand_id
1 'polypeptide(L)'
;MLDQFVILSKTGSILWSREFTPSVNERDVVNYVIRTAFFEERTAHQKLDFEGFTIRWSFSNKLDLVFIAVYQRILQLNYIDQLLESVQSAFTKQYHPFLEALPTGKVSREALQSYAQSLPSWTKQFLQLLRNAEQTGSRRPVLEEKQENNLSDNPCNEQEPLLATKTEPARPGAKSVAKPAGKRVISKAKKPKGGSATPTKIEATPEVKKTTKERRKWGEDGQAIESGEDHSKLDFSKSETQTDNSVNLSQWIDPTKLGNRTADGRYEIADEDPNMSAAEEDDSDDPPGFLANLRTKSSKFSLTRFMGGSEALSEADLQPVIYAMQVHLQSKNVANDVAALICDGVQRRLVGKRLAGFRGIKSEVRQSLEESITRILTPSTSTDILLEIASKTQRRNELLNTLPNASRSTSKIASPALNPYALCFVGVNGVGKSTNLAKVCFWLLQNRLRVMIAACDTFRSGAVEQLRTHVRNLGQLEIDGRRVADGNEQGEPLLELYERGYGKDAAGIAKDALAHARQHKFDVVLIDTAGRMQDNEPLMRALAKLIAVNTPDKVLFVGEALVGNEAVDQLTKFHRALKDYSGVSNPRGLDGCLLTKWDTVDDKVGTALTSTWATGLPIYFVGTGQTYTDLRQLRVHHVVNALLRE
;
A
#
# COMPACT_ATOMS: atom_id res chain seq x y z
N MET A 1 -24.26 -26.11 -11.56
CA MET A 1 -23.56 -26.71 -12.72
C MET A 1 -22.26 -25.96 -12.89
N LEU A 2 -21.19 -26.70 -13.19
CA LEU A 2 -19.87 -26.14 -13.50
C LEU A 2 -19.91 -25.57 -14.93
N ASP A 3 -19.40 -24.36 -15.15
CA ASP A 3 -19.42 -23.72 -16.47
C ASP A 3 -18.13 -24.03 -17.25
N GLN A 4 -16.98 -24.02 -16.58
CA GLN A 4 -15.67 -24.27 -17.21
C GLN A 4 -14.69 -24.93 -16.23
N PHE A 5 -13.79 -25.78 -16.75
CA PHE A 5 -12.63 -26.29 -16.03
C PHE A 5 -11.38 -26.19 -16.91
N VAL A 6 -10.27 -25.72 -16.33
CA VAL A 6 -9.00 -25.51 -17.06
C VAL A 6 -7.82 -26.05 -16.25
N ILE A 7 -6.88 -26.71 -16.92
CA ILE A 7 -5.59 -27.14 -16.37
C ILE A 7 -4.48 -26.38 -17.09
N LEU A 8 -3.72 -25.60 -16.32
CA LEU A 8 -2.62 -24.76 -16.80
C LEU A 8 -1.30 -25.24 -16.22
N SER A 9 -0.21 -25.07 -16.97
CA SER A 9 1.13 -25.03 -16.37
C SER A 9 1.38 -23.65 -15.75
N LYS A 10 2.28 -23.55 -14.76
CA LYS A 10 2.74 -22.24 -14.24
C LYS A 10 3.41 -21.37 -15.30
N THR A 11 3.89 -21.96 -16.40
CA THR A 11 4.42 -21.25 -17.56
C THR A 11 3.33 -20.65 -18.46
N GLY A 12 2.05 -20.84 -18.13
CA GLY A 12 0.90 -20.26 -18.86
C GLY A 12 0.41 -21.10 -20.05
N SER A 13 0.87 -22.35 -20.20
CA SER A 13 0.39 -23.24 -21.25
C SER A 13 -0.88 -23.97 -20.80
N ILE A 14 -1.93 -23.92 -21.63
CA ILE A 14 -3.15 -24.70 -21.40
C ILE A 14 -2.87 -26.16 -21.75
N LEU A 15 -2.89 -27.03 -20.75
CA LEU A 15 -2.70 -28.48 -20.94
C LEU A 15 -4.01 -29.17 -21.30
N TRP A 16 -5.12 -28.70 -20.75
CA TRP A 16 -6.46 -29.19 -21.04
C TRP A 16 -7.52 -28.17 -20.60
N SER A 17 -8.57 -27.98 -21.39
CA SER A 17 -9.75 -27.19 -21.01
C SER A 17 -11.05 -27.91 -21.39
N ARG A 18 -12.11 -27.64 -20.62
CA ARG A 18 -13.45 -28.11 -20.92
C ARG A 18 -14.48 -27.05 -20.55
N GLU A 19 -15.32 -26.74 -21.52
CA GLU A 19 -16.45 -25.83 -21.38
C GLU A 19 -17.77 -26.62 -21.38
N PHE A 20 -18.70 -26.17 -20.53
CA PHE A 20 -20.04 -26.73 -20.39
C PHE A 20 -21.12 -25.74 -20.84
N THR A 21 -20.84 -24.44 -20.77
CA THR A 21 -21.78 -23.37 -21.13
C THR A 21 -21.12 -22.41 -22.13
N PRO A 22 -21.62 -22.30 -23.38
CA PRO A 22 -20.99 -21.53 -24.46
C PRO A 22 -21.06 -20.00 -24.29
N SER A 23 -21.58 -19.50 -23.17
CA SER A 23 -21.73 -18.06 -22.89
C SER A 23 -20.50 -17.45 -22.20
N VAL A 24 -19.50 -18.26 -21.84
CA VAL A 24 -18.28 -17.78 -21.20
C VAL A 24 -17.23 -17.57 -22.29
N ASN A 25 -16.84 -16.32 -22.54
CA ASN A 25 -15.65 -16.09 -23.37
C ASN A 25 -14.44 -16.73 -22.67
N GLU A 26 -14.04 -17.92 -23.14
CA GLU A 26 -13.01 -18.79 -22.55
C GLU A 26 -11.72 -18.02 -22.21
N ARG A 27 -11.41 -17.02 -23.04
CA ARG A 27 -10.20 -16.20 -22.93
C ARG A 27 -10.33 -15.12 -21.86
N ASP A 28 -11.48 -14.50 -21.69
CA ASP A 28 -11.59 -13.31 -20.84
C ASP A 28 -11.54 -13.67 -19.36
N VAL A 29 -12.26 -14.74 -18.96
CA VAL A 29 -12.26 -15.21 -17.57
C VAL A 29 -10.92 -15.82 -17.18
N VAL A 30 -10.34 -16.67 -18.04
CA VAL A 30 -9.03 -17.27 -17.77
C VAL A 30 -7.92 -16.21 -17.77
N ASN A 31 -7.93 -15.27 -18.71
CA ASN A 31 -6.98 -14.15 -18.72
C ASN A 31 -7.14 -13.25 -17.50
N TYR A 32 -8.38 -13.04 -17.03
CA TYR A 32 -8.62 -12.31 -15.79
C TYR A 32 -7.99 -13.04 -14.61
N VAL A 33 -8.24 -14.34 -14.42
CA VAL A 33 -7.60 -15.11 -13.34
C VAL A 33 -6.08 -15.07 -13.45
N ILE A 34 -5.54 -15.22 -14.65
CA ILE A 34 -4.10 -15.08 -14.93
C ILE A 34 -3.58 -13.72 -14.44
N ARG A 35 -4.23 -12.62 -14.82
CA ARG A 35 -3.84 -11.26 -14.40
C ARG A 35 -3.96 -11.06 -12.89
N THR A 36 -5.07 -11.43 -12.29
CA THR A 36 -5.40 -11.04 -10.90
C THR A 36 -4.93 -12.06 -9.85
N ALA A 37 -4.86 -13.35 -10.18
CA ALA A 37 -4.46 -14.41 -9.25
C ALA A 37 -3.04 -14.92 -9.50
N PHE A 38 -2.60 -15.03 -10.76
CA PHE A 38 -1.29 -15.58 -11.09
C PHE A 38 -0.18 -14.54 -11.19
N PHE A 39 -0.46 -13.33 -11.68
CA PHE A 39 0.53 -12.25 -11.74
C PHE A 39 0.64 -11.50 -10.40
N GLU A 40 -0.48 -11.16 -9.75
CA GLU A 40 -0.52 -10.39 -8.50
C GLU A 40 -0.30 -11.22 -7.22
N GLU A 41 -0.15 -12.56 -7.31
CA GLU A 41 0.04 -13.49 -6.17
C GLU A 41 -0.90 -13.24 -4.96
N ARG A 42 -2.14 -12.80 -5.21
CA ARG A 42 -3.23 -12.79 -4.20
C ARG A 42 -3.75 -14.21 -3.93
N THR A 43 -2.84 -15.18 -3.77
CA THR A 43 -3.11 -16.62 -3.64
C THR A 43 -3.57 -17.04 -2.25
N ALA A 44 -3.64 -16.11 -1.30
CA ALA A 44 -4.13 -16.37 0.05
C ALA A 44 -5.59 -16.87 0.07
N HIS A 45 -6.41 -16.42 -0.89
CA HIS A 45 -7.79 -16.84 -1.03
C HIS A 45 -7.97 -17.61 -2.33
N GLN A 46 -8.23 -18.93 -2.25
CA GLN A 46 -8.51 -19.81 -3.40
C GLN A 46 -9.89 -19.56 -4.05
N LYS A 47 -10.38 -18.32 -3.95
CA LYS A 47 -11.70 -17.90 -4.43
C LYS A 47 -11.61 -16.48 -4.97
N LEU A 48 -12.08 -16.27 -6.19
CA LEU A 48 -12.19 -14.96 -6.83
C LEU A 48 -13.57 -14.82 -7.48
N ASP A 49 -14.22 -13.68 -7.28
CA ASP A 49 -15.51 -13.38 -7.91
C ASP A 49 -15.30 -12.38 -9.07
N PHE A 50 -15.83 -12.65 -10.26
CA PHE A 50 -15.70 -11.81 -11.46
C PHE A 50 -16.98 -11.85 -12.31
N GLU A 51 -17.56 -10.69 -12.61
CA GLU A 51 -18.72 -10.53 -13.53
C GLU A 51 -19.89 -11.52 -13.32
N GLY A 52 -20.15 -11.91 -12.07
CA GLY A 52 -21.22 -12.86 -11.73
C GLY A 52 -20.80 -14.34 -11.72
N PHE A 53 -19.53 -14.63 -11.96
CA PHE A 53 -18.91 -15.94 -11.77
C PHE A 53 -18.07 -15.99 -10.49
N THR A 54 -17.96 -17.19 -9.92
CA THR A 54 -17.01 -17.56 -8.89
C THR A 54 -15.96 -18.48 -9.50
N ILE A 55 -14.71 -18.22 -9.16
CA ILE A 55 -13.56 -18.96 -9.67
C ILE A 55 -12.81 -19.54 -8.48
N ARG A 56 -12.51 -20.84 -8.54
CA ARG A 56 -11.68 -21.55 -7.56
C ARG A 56 -10.52 -22.24 -8.23
N TRP A 57 -9.41 -22.41 -7.51
CA TRP A 57 -8.23 -23.08 -8.05
C TRP A 57 -7.45 -23.88 -7.00
N SER A 58 -6.72 -24.90 -7.47
CA SER A 58 -5.76 -25.69 -6.69
C SER A 58 -4.41 -25.76 -7.40
N PHE A 59 -3.32 -25.82 -6.61
CA PHE A 59 -1.95 -25.90 -7.10
C PHE A 59 -1.35 -27.29 -6.88
N SER A 60 -0.61 -27.78 -7.88
CA SER A 60 0.28 -28.93 -7.72
C SER A 60 1.73 -28.48 -7.84
N ASN A 61 2.37 -28.27 -6.69
CA ASN A 61 3.74 -27.72 -6.64
C ASN A 61 4.82 -28.68 -7.14
N LYS A 62 4.57 -30.00 -7.08
CA LYS A 62 5.54 -31.01 -7.56
C LYS A 62 5.77 -30.95 -9.08
N LEU A 63 4.74 -30.56 -9.83
CA LEU A 63 4.75 -30.56 -11.31
C LEU A 63 4.41 -29.18 -11.89
N ASP A 64 4.40 -28.13 -11.05
CA ASP A 64 4.08 -26.76 -11.43
C ASP A 64 2.78 -26.61 -12.26
N LEU A 65 1.71 -27.25 -11.80
CA LEU A 65 0.39 -27.22 -12.44
C LEU A 65 -0.64 -26.45 -11.63
N VAL A 66 -1.65 -25.95 -12.32
CA VAL A 66 -2.78 -25.23 -11.74
C VAL A 66 -4.10 -25.73 -12.33
N PHE A 67 -5.06 -25.97 -11.46
CA PHE A 67 -6.38 -26.49 -11.78
C PHE A 67 -7.39 -25.41 -11.43
N ILE A 68 -8.20 -24.97 -12.40
CA ILE A 68 -9.15 -23.86 -12.26
C ILE A 68 -10.56 -24.37 -12.56
N ALA A 69 -11.51 -24.06 -11.67
CA ALA A 69 -12.94 -24.32 -11.84
C ALA A 69 -13.72 -22.99 -11.82
N VAL A 70 -14.58 -22.80 -12.81
CA VAL A 70 -15.43 -21.59 -12.97
C VAL A 70 -16.90 -21.99 -12.94
N TYR A 71 -17.69 -21.27 -12.15
CA TYR A 71 -19.13 -21.50 -12.04
C TYR A 71 -19.88 -20.21 -11.67
N GLN A 72 -21.17 -20.11 -11.99
CA GLN A 72 -21.99 -18.94 -11.62
C GLN A 72 -22.01 -18.66 -10.11
N ARG A 73 -21.88 -17.39 -9.72
CA ARG A 73 -21.83 -16.95 -8.31
C ARG A 73 -23.08 -17.28 -7.51
N ILE A 74 -24.24 -17.34 -8.17
CA ILE A 74 -25.51 -17.72 -7.53
C ILE A 74 -25.51 -19.18 -7.04
N LEU A 75 -24.59 -20.01 -7.54
CA LEU A 75 -24.50 -21.43 -7.21
C LEU A 75 -23.43 -21.66 -6.14
N GLN A 76 -23.81 -22.24 -5.01
CA GLN A 76 -22.87 -22.73 -4.00
C GLN A 76 -22.53 -24.20 -4.29
N LEU A 77 -21.45 -24.42 -5.04
CA LEU A 77 -21.00 -25.77 -5.40
C LEU A 77 -20.02 -26.30 -4.34
N ASN A 78 -20.54 -26.99 -3.33
CA ASN A 78 -19.74 -27.53 -2.21
C ASN A 78 -18.81 -28.69 -2.59
N TYR A 79 -18.98 -29.25 -3.80
CA TYR A 79 -18.17 -30.37 -4.30
C TYR A 79 -16.89 -29.93 -5.04
N ILE A 80 -16.68 -28.63 -5.25
CA ILE A 80 -15.58 -28.13 -6.10
C ILE A 80 -14.21 -28.46 -5.52
N ASP A 81 -14.04 -28.37 -4.20
CA ASP A 81 -12.74 -28.61 -3.57
C ASP A 81 -12.34 -30.10 -3.70
N GLN A 82 -13.31 -31.01 -3.47
CA GLN A 82 -13.12 -32.44 -3.68
C GLN A 82 -12.87 -32.79 -5.15
N LEU A 83 -13.55 -32.10 -6.08
CA LEU A 83 -13.33 -32.28 -7.51
C LEU A 83 -11.92 -31.85 -7.91
N LEU A 84 -11.46 -30.67 -7.46
CA LEU A 84 -10.12 -30.17 -7.73
C LEU A 84 -9.05 -31.17 -7.23
N GLU A 85 -9.19 -31.69 -6.02
CA GLU A 85 -8.26 -32.67 -5.45
C GLU A 85 -8.27 -34.01 -6.23
N SER A 86 -9.46 -34.53 -6.56
CA SER A 86 -9.61 -35.79 -7.29
C SER A 86 -9.04 -35.69 -8.70
N VAL A 87 -9.31 -34.59 -9.40
CA VAL A 87 -8.81 -34.31 -10.74
C VAL A 87 -7.30 -34.12 -10.72
N GLN A 88 -6.78 -33.38 -9.73
CA GLN A 88 -5.35 -33.18 -9.54
C GLN A 88 -4.62 -34.51 -9.36
N SER A 89 -5.10 -35.38 -8.46
CA SER A 89 -4.51 -36.70 -8.21
C SER A 89 -4.56 -37.61 -9.45
N ALA A 90 -5.70 -37.69 -10.12
CA ALA A 90 -5.88 -38.53 -11.31
C ALA A 90 -5.03 -38.05 -12.50
N PHE A 91 -5.01 -36.74 -12.76
CA PHE A 91 -4.28 -36.16 -13.89
C PHE A 91 -2.77 -36.30 -13.73
N THR A 92 -2.28 -35.96 -12.53
CA THR A 92 -0.85 -36.04 -12.23
C THR A 92 -0.34 -37.48 -12.25
N LYS A 93 -1.14 -38.45 -11.79
CA LYS A 93 -0.79 -39.87 -11.85
C LYS A 93 -0.74 -40.42 -13.27
N GLN A 94 -1.70 -40.02 -14.13
CA GLN A 94 -1.79 -40.52 -15.49
C GLN A 94 -0.71 -39.95 -16.41
N TYR A 95 -0.41 -38.66 -16.27
CA TYR A 95 0.48 -37.94 -17.18
C TYR A 95 1.86 -37.63 -16.58
N HIS A 96 2.21 -38.23 -15.43
CA HIS A 96 3.45 -37.95 -14.70
C HIS A 96 4.71 -37.84 -15.58
N PRO A 97 5.03 -38.81 -16.47
CA PRO A 97 6.27 -38.76 -17.24
C PRO A 97 6.32 -37.61 -18.24
N PHE A 98 5.15 -37.25 -18.80
CA PHE A 98 5.00 -36.13 -19.71
C PHE A 98 5.10 -34.79 -18.97
N LEU A 99 4.48 -34.71 -17.79
CA LEU A 99 4.47 -33.51 -16.95
C LEU A 99 5.85 -33.16 -16.38
N GLU A 100 6.69 -34.14 -16.05
CA GLU A 100 8.08 -33.89 -15.63
C GLU A 100 8.97 -33.36 -16.77
N ALA A 101 8.69 -33.77 -18.01
CA ALA A 101 9.48 -33.34 -19.17
C ALA A 101 9.12 -31.91 -19.65
N LEU A 102 7.90 -31.45 -19.36
CA LEU A 102 7.35 -30.17 -19.82
C LEU A 102 8.21 -28.92 -19.44
N PRO A 103 8.63 -28.73 -18.18
CA PRO A 103 9.41 -27.54 -17.79
C PRO A 103 10.79 -27.47 -18.47
N THR A 104 11.37 -28.62 -18.82
CA THR A 104 12.71 -28.68 -19.42
C THR A 104 12.73 -28.40 -20.92
N GLY A 105 11.56 -28.25 -21.56
CA GLY A 105 11.43 -28.06 -23.00
C GLY A 105 11.87 -29.27 -23.85
N LYS A 106 12.25 -30.39 -23.22
CA LYS A 106 12.72 -31.62 -23.88
C LYS A 106 11.57 -32.56 -24.24
N VAL A 107 10.41 -32.03 -24.63
CA VAL A 107 9.26 -32.84 -25.00
C VAL A 107 9.38 -33.19 -26.48
N SER A 108 9.47 -34.49 -26.80
CA SER A 108 9.51 -34.94 -28.20
C SER A 108 8.16 -34.74 -28.89
N ARG A 109 8.18 -34.57 -30.22
CA ARG A 109 6.97 -34.39 -31.02
C ARG A 109 6.03 -35.59 -30.90
N GLU A 110 6.60 -36.79 -30.77
CA GLU A 110 5.88 -38.04 -30.59
C GLU A 110 5.16 -38.09 -29.23
N ALA A 111 5.79 -37.57 -28.17
CA ALA A 111 5.17 -37.47 -26.85
C ALA A 111 3.98 -36.50 -26.84
N LEU A 112 4.08 -35.37 -27.54
CA LEU A 112 2.97 -34.42 -27.72
C LEU A 112 1.81 -35.03 -28.50
N GLN A 113 2.09 -35.80 -29.56
CA GLN A 113 1.06 -36.48 -30.34
C GLN A 113 0.35 -37.56 -29.53
N SER A 114 1.11 -38.36 -28.77
CA SER A 114 0.57 -39.37 -27.86
C SER A 114 -0.34 -38.74 -26.79
N TYR A 115 0.11 -37.63 -26.19
CA TYR A 115 -0.69 -36.86 -25.24
C TYR A 115 -1.98 -36.31 -25.87
N ALA A 116 -1.90 -35.71 -27.07
CA ALA A 116 -3.07 -35.20 -27.77
C ALA A 116 -4.10 -36.31 -28.07
N GLN A 117 -3.63 -37.51 -28.44
CA GLN A 117 -4.48 -38.67 -28.69
C GLN A 117 -5.13 -39.23 -27.42
N SER A 118 -4.51 -39.03 -26.24
CA SER A 118 -5.07 -39.49 -24.96
C SER A 118 -6.08 -38.51 -24.35
N LEU A 119 -6.10 -37.23 -24.77
CA LEU A 119 -7.02 -36.21 -24.23
C LEU A 119 -8.53 -36.56 -24.32
N PRO A 120 -9.05 -37.20 -25.39
CA PRO A 120 -10.43 -37.64 -25.41
C PRO A 120 -10.75 -38.70 -24.34
N SER A 121 -9.78 -39.57 -24.03
CA SER A 121 -9.93 -40.59 -22.98
C SER A 121 -9.97 -39.93 -21.60
N TRP A 122 -9.08 -38.95 -21.37
CA TRP A 122 -9.08 -38.13 -20.16
C TRP A 122 -10.39 -37.38 -19.98
N THR A 123 -10.93 -36.82 -21.06
CA THR A 123 -12.21 -36.09 -21.01
C THR A 123 -13.35 -36.98 -20.50
N LYS A 124 -13.38 -38.26 -20.90
CA LYS A 124 -14.36 -39.22 -20.37
C LYS A 124 -14.16 -39.49 -18.87
N GLN A 125 -12.90 -39.67 -18.45
CA GLN A 125 -12.55 -39.90 -17.05
C GLN A 125 -12.88 -38.69 -16.17
N PHE A 126 -12.58 -37.48 -16.65
CA PHE A 126 -12.96 -36.23 -15.99
C PHE A 126 -14.49 -36.14 -15.79
N LEU A 127 -15.28 -36.45 -16.82
CA LEU A 127 -16.74 -36.44 -16.71
C LEU A 127 -17.27 -37.46 -15.68
N GLN A 128 -16.60 -38.61 -15.52
CA GLN A 128 -16.93 -39.56 -14.46
C GLN A 128 -16.59 -39.01 -13.07
N LEU A 129 -15.43 -38.39 -12.89
CA LEU A 129 -15.04 -37.74 -11.64
C LEU A 129 -16.00 -36.60 -11.28
N LEU A 130 -16.41 -35.79 -12.26
CA LEU A 130 -17.39 -34.74 -12.09
C LEU A 130 -18.74 -35.29 -11.62
N ARG A 131 -19.26 -36.33 -12.28
CA ARG A 131 -20.52 -36.98 -11.87
C ARG A 131 -20.44 -37.55 -10.45
N ASN A 132 -19.32 -38.18 -10.09
CA ASN A 132 -19.12 -38.73 -8.76
C ASN A 132 -19.07 -37.62 -7.69
N ALA A 133 -18.41 -36.50 -7.99
CA ALA A 133 -18.37 -35.34 -7.10
C ALA A 133 -19.76 -34.71 -6.93
N GLU A 134 -20.54 -34.59 -8.00
CA GLU A 134 -21.91 -34.07 -7.97
C GLU A 134 -22.85 -34.97 -7.15
N GLN A 135 -22.73 -36.29 -7.31
CA GLN A 135 -23.51 -37.27 -6.51
C GLN A 135 -23.13 -37.27 -5.03
N THR A 136 -21.85 -37.07 -4.72
CA THR A 136 -21.36 -37.01 -3.34
C THR A 136 -21.77 -35.68 -2.67
N GLY A 137 -21.71 -34.58 -3.41
CA GLY A 137 -22.17 -33.27 -2.97
C GLY A 137 -23.69 -33.22 -2.71
N SER A 138 -24.48 -33.93 -3.51
CA SER A 138 -25.94 -34.02 -3.33
C SER A 138 -26.37 -34.93 -2.17
N ARG A 139 -25.44 -35.73 -1.60
CA ARG A 139 -25.70 -36.65 -0.47
C ARG A 139 -25.32 -36.10 0.90
N ARG A 140 -24.61 -34.96 0.98
CA ARG A 140 -24.40 -34.27 2.25
C ARG A 140 -25.65 -33.45 2.57
N PRO A 141 -26.38 -33.73 3.67
CA PRO A 141 -27.41 -32.81 4.12
C PRO A 141 -26.74 -31.48 4.47
N VAL A 142 -27.44 -30.38 4.19
CA VAL A 142 -27.07 -29.04 4.64
C VAL A 142 -26.96 -29.09 6.16
N LEU A 143 -25.73 -29.14 6.68
CA LEU A 143 -25.47 -28.75 8.05
C LEU A 143 -25.62 -27.23 8.06
N GLU A 144 -26.69 -26.75 8.67
CA GLU A 144 -26.81 -25.36 9.07
C GLU A 144 -25.55 -25.00 9.88
N GLU A 145 -24.76 -24.05 9.38
CA GLU A 145 -23.83 -23.30 10.21
C GLU A 145 -24.67 -22.57 11.26
N LYS A 146 -24.86 -23.21 12.42
CA LYS A 146 -25.27 -22.52 13.63
C LYS A 146 -24.16 -21.52 13.96
N GLN A 147 -24.49 -20.24 13.79
CA GLN A 147 -23.78 -19.16 14.47
C GLN A 147 -23.73 -19.50 15.97
N GLU A 148 -22.53 -19.72 16.49
CA GLU A 148 -22.26 -19.73 17.93
C GLU A 148 -22.50 -18.32 18.47
N ASN A 149 -23.76 -18.01 18.80
CA ASN A 149 -24.07 -16.97 19.76
C ASN A 149 -23.88 -17.56 21.16
N ASN A 150 -22.72 -17.28 21.75
CA ASN A 150 -22.49 -17.44 23.18
C ASN A 150 -23.43 -16.52 23.96
N LEU A 151 -24.56 -17.04 24.44
CA LEU A 151 -25.32 -16.48 25.56
C LEU A 151 -25.91 -17.66 26.35
N SER A 152 -25.51 -17.72 27.61
CA SER A 152 -25.74 -18.77 28.61
C SER A 152 -27.19 -19.17 28.83
N ASP A 153 -27.42 -20.48 28.96
CA ASP A 153 -28.64 -21.10 29.48
C ASP A 153 -28.95 -20.66 30.92
N ASN A 154 -30.23 -20.35 31.17
CA ASN A 154 -30.87 -20.49 32.47
C ASN A 154 -32.32 -20.96 32.21
N PRO A 155 -32.78 -22.09 32.77
CA PRO A 155 -34.07 -22.68 32.41
C PRO A 155 -35.19 -22.14 33.30
N CYS A 156 -36.41 -21.98 32.78
CA CYS A 156 -37.66 -22.39 33.45
C CYS A 156 -38.95 -22.03 32.66
N ASN A 157 -39.76 -23.08 32.49
CA ASN A 157 -41.23 -23.17 32.47
C ASN A 157 -42.11 -22.55 31.37
N GLU A 158 -42.66 -23.46 30.56
CA GLU A 158 -44.09 -23.68 30.25
C GLU A 158 -45.09 -22.54 30.47
N GLN A 159 -45.73 -22.07 29.38
CA GLN A 159 -47.18 -22.25 29.12
C GLN A 159 -47.61 -21.50 27.84
N GLU A 160 -48.43 -22.18 27.05
CA GLU A 160 -49.06 -21.75 25.79
C GLU A 160 -50.37 -20.94 26.06
N PRO A 161 -51.06 -20.41 25.04
CA PRO A 161 -50.99 -19.04 24.52
C PRO A 161 -52.29 -18.24 24.84
N LEU A 162 -52.41 -16.96 24.43
CA LEU A 162 -53.69 -16.37 23.97
C LEU A 162 -53.53 -14.97 23.35
N LEU A 163 -54.27 -14.77 22.25
CA LEU A 163 -54.48 -13.55 21.48
C LEU A 163 -55.07 -12.39 22.33
N ALA A 164 -54.69 -11.15 22.00
CA ALA A 164 -55.64 -10.05 21.68
C ALA A 164 -54.93 -8.70 21.41
N THR A 165 -55.01 -8.28 20.14
CA THR A 165 -55.42 -6.94 19.65
C THR A 165 -55.14 -5.65 20.45
N LYS A 166 -54.53 -4.71 19.71
CA LYS A 166 -55.01 -3.35 19.33
C LYS A 166 -54.21 -2.13 19.83
N THR A 167 -53.86 -1.32 18.81
CA THR A 167 -53.91 0.15 18.70
C THR A 167 -52.83 1.04 19.34
N GLU A 168 -52.01 1.63 18.46
CA GLU A 168 -51.52 3.03 18.46
C GLU A 168 -52.64 4.05 18.83
N PRO A 169 -52.38 5.33 19.24
CA PRO A 169 -51.35 6.21 18.65
C PRO A 169 -50.75 7.37 19.52
N ALA A 170 -49.81 8.08 18.89
CA ALA A 170 -49.55 9.54 18.89
C ALA A 170 -49.00 10.31 20.14
N ARG A 171 -47.90 11.03 19.88
CA ARG A 171 -47.35 12.25 20.55
C ARG A 171 -48.32 13.46 20.44
N PRO A 172 -48.24 14.59 21.22
CA PRO A 172 -47.01 15.38 21.50
C PRO A 172 -46.95 16.27 22.78
N GLY A 173 -45.78 16.91 23.02
CA GLY A 173 -45.72 18.34 23.43
C GLY A 173 -45.34 18.74 24.88
N ALA A 174 -44.11 19.28 25.03
CA ALA A 174 -43.64 20.42 25.84
C ALA A 174 -43.97 20.57 27.36
N LYS A 175 -42.93 20.70 28.22
CA LYS A 175 -42.53 21.93 28.95
C LYS A 175 -41.47 21.69 30.07
N SER A 176 -40.50 22.59 30.07
CA SER A 176 -39.61 23.16 31.11
C SER A 176 -39.67 22.80 32.61
N VAL A 177 -38.50 23.00 33.24
CA VAL A 177 -38.16 23.44 34.62
C VAL A 177 -37.65 22.35 35.59
N ALA A 178 -36.36 22.45 35.96
CA ALA A 178 -35.83 22.59 37.33
C ALA A 178 -34.42 21.97 37.50
N LYS A 179 -33.48 22.76 38.03
CA LYS A 179 -32.22 22.29 38.65
C LYS A 179 -32.54 21.54 39.97
N PRO A 180 -31.64 20.67 40.46
CA PRO A 180 -31.04 21.03 41.74
C PRO A 180 -29.53 20.76 41.85
N ALA A 181 -28.96 21.45 42.84
CA ALA A 181 -27.58 21.41 43.27
C ALA A 181 -27.16 20.07 43.90
N GLY A 182 -25.92 19.65 43.67
CA GLY A 182 -25.28 18.52 44.33
C GLY A 182 -23.87 18.89 44.84
N LYS A 183 -23.70 18.85 46.15
CA LYS A 183 -22.51 19.22 46.92
C LYS A 183 -21.29 18.32 46.65
N ARG A 184 -20.11 18.95 46.60
CA ARG A 184 -18.77 18.33 46.70
C ARG A 184 -18.57 17.69 48.08
N VAL A 185 -18.02 16.48 48.11
CA VAL A 185 -17.41 15.86 49.30
C VAL A 185 -15.91 15.69 49.05
N ILE A 186 -15.12 16.20 50.00
CA ILE A 186 -13.67 16.11 50.09
C ILE A 186 -13.34 14.89 50.96
N SER A 187 -12.45 14.01 50.52
CA SER A 187 -11.81 13.01 51.39
C SER A 187 -10.29 13.11 51.29
N LYS A 188 -9.66 13.45 52.42
CA LYS A 188 -8.22 13.38 52.68
C LYS A 188 -7.86 11.96 53.13
N ALA A 189 -6.76 11.39 52.63
CA ALA A 189 -6.03 10.33 53.34
C ALA A 189 -4.52 10.39 53.05
N LYS A 190 -3.75 10.08 54.09
CA LYS A 190 -2.32 10.37 54.34
C LYS A 190 -1.34 9.37 53.68
N LYS A 191 -0.13 9.86 53.41
CA LYS A 191 1.13 9.12 53.14
C LYS A 191 1.65 8.36 54.38
N PRO A 192 2.45 7.31 54.19
CA PRO A 192 3.54 6.92 55.09
C PRO A 192 4.94 7.25 54.53
N LYS A 193 5.89 7.39 55.45
CA LYS A 193 7.32 7.72 55.28
C LYS A 193 8.20 6.45 55.27
N GLY A 194 9.35 6.54 54.60
CA GLY A 194 10.56 5.70 54.75
C GLY A 194 11.50 5.98 53.57
N GLY A 195 12.83 6.07 53.65
CA GLY A 195 13.84 6.05 54.71
C GLY A 195 15.13 6.64 54.12
N SER A 196 16.08 7.04 54.95
CA SER A 196 17.31 7.77 54.59
C SER A 196 18.48 6.89 54.13
N ALA A 197 19.25 7.32 53.13
CA ALA A 197 20.70 7.14 53.05
C ALA A 197 21.34 8.10 52.01
N THR A 198 22.53 8.57 52.35
CA THR A 198 23.40 9.64 51.80
C THR A 198 23.99 9.41 50.40
N PRO A 199 24.40 10.48 49.68
CA PRO A 199 25.49 10.40 48.70
C PRO A 199 26.68 11.31 49.03
N THR A 200 27.87 10.84 48.63
CA THR A 200 29.22 11.38 48.83
C THR A 200 29.52 12.55 47.85
N LYS A 201 30.23 13.60 48.30
CA LYS A 201 30.90 14.62 47.44
C LYS A 201 32.14 13.97 46.76
N ILE A 202 32.63 14.35 45.57
CA ILE A 202 33.33 15.57 45.07
C ILE A 202 33.47 15.31 43.53
N GLU A 203 33.31 16.22 42.55
CA GLU A 203 34.16 17.37 42.15
C GLU A 203 33.50 18.18 41.00
N ALA A 204 33.77 19.49 40.93
CA ALA A 204 33.19 20.46 39.98
C ALA A 204 34.26 20.95 38.97
N THR A 205 33.97 21.13 37.67
CA THR A 205 33.55 22.38 36.95
C THR A 205 33.79 22.18 35.43
N PRO A 206 33.32 23.04 34.48
CA PRO A 206 32.40 24.19 34.58
C PRO A 206 31.14 24.09 33.67
N GLU A 207 30.05 24.75 34.11
CA GLU A 207 28.77 24.84 33.40
C GLU A 207 28.77 25.90 32.27
N VAL A 208 28.27 25.51 31.09
CA VAL A 208 27.77 26.41 30.06
C VAL A 208 26.41 26.95 30.52
N LYS A 209 26.28 28.28 30.66
CA LYS A 209 25.03 28.96 31.03
C LYS A 209 23.90 28.60 30.04
N LYS A 210 22.97 27.73 30.46
CA LYS A 210 21.67 27.57 29.81
C LYS A 210 20.79 28.76 30.20
N THR A 211 20.38 29.56 29.22
CA THR A 211 19.32 30.55 29.37
C THR A 211 18.01 29.84 29.74
N THR A 212 17.53 30.08 30.94
CA THR A 212 16.23 29.65 31.43
C THR A 212 15.14 30.33 30.59
N LYS A 213 14.34 29.56 29.82
CA LYS A 213 13.13 30.09 29.19
C LYS A 213 12.16 30.52 30.29
N GLU A 214 11.89 31.82 30.40
CA GLU A 214 10.82 32.32 31.25
C GLU A 214 9.47 31.79 30.75
N ARG A 215 8.64 31.31 31.69
CA ARG A 215 7.30 30.80 31.39
C ARG A 215 6.35 31.98 31.28
N ARG A 216 5.52 31.98 30.23
CA ARG A 216 4.49 33.00 29.96
C ARG A 216 3.54 33.12 31.17
N LYS A 217 3.32 34.35 31.66
CA LYS A 217 2.37 34.67 32.73
C LYS A 217 1.04 35.12 32.13
N TRP A 218 -0.05 34.53 32.60
CA TRP A 218 -1.42 34.89 32.22
C TRP A 218 -2.02 35.82 33.28
N GLY A 219 -2.66 36.90 32.86
CA GLY A 219 -3.42 37.82 33.69
C GLY A 219 -4.77 37.24 34.10
N GLU A 220 -5.42 37.89 35.08
CA GLU A 220 -6.73 37.45 35.61
C GLU A 220 -7.89 37.57 34.62
N ASP A 221 -7.70 38.28 33.51
CA ASP A 221 -8.61 38.40 32.38
C ASP A 221 -8.39 37.32 31.29
N GLY A 222 -7.43 36.42 31.50
CA GLY A 222 -7.07 35.37 30.54
C GLY A 222 -6.20 35.88 29.38
N GLN A 223 -5.72 37.13 29.41
CA GLN A 223 -4.77 37.65 28.45
C GLN A 223 -3.34 37.49 28.96
N ALA A 224 -2.38 37.27 28.07
CA ALA A 224 -0.97 37.19 28.47
C ALA A 224 -0.48 38.58 28.90
N ILE A 225 0.24 38.67 30.02
CA ILE A 225 0.92 39.92 30.43
C ILE A 225 2.24 39.97 29.67
N GLU A 226 2.34 40.82 28.64
CA GLU A 226 3.43 40.81 27.67
C GLU A 226 4.36 42.02 27.76
N SER A 227 5.66 41.79 27.64
CA SER A 227 6.69 42.78 27.28
C SER A 227 6.70 42.97 25.76
N GLY A 228 6.37 44.17 25.29
CA GLY A 228 6.04 44.50 23.89
C GLY A 228 7.13 44.31 22.82
N GLU A 229 8.31 43.79 23.15
CA GLU A 229 9.41 43.59 22.18
C GLU A 229 9.44 42.19 21.53
N ASP A 230 8.83 41.18 22.13
CA ASP A 230 8.91 39.80 21.61
C ASP A 230 7.85 39.47 20.56
N HIS A 231 6.72 40.19 20.54
CA HIS A 231 5.63 39.91 19.60
C HIS A 231 5.93 40.41 18.18
N SER A 232 6.72 41.47 18.05
CA SER A 232 7.13 42.02 16.74
C SER A 232 8.16 41.13 16.04
N LYS A 233 8.98 40.39 16.78
CA LYS A 233 9.92 39.39 16.22
C LYS A 233 9.26 38.10 15.73
N LEU A 234 8.01 37.84 16.12
CA LEU A 234 7.27 36.62 15.78
C LEU A 234 6.12 36.88 14.79
N ASP A 235 5.91 38.13 14.38
CA ASP A 235 4.89 38.53 13.42
C ASP A 235 5.42 38.41 11.98
N PHE A 236 5.14 37.29 11.34
CA PHE A 236 5.48 37.03 9.93
C PHE A 236 4.36 37.45 8.96
N SER A 237 3.33 38.16 9.43
CA SER A 237 2.18 38.55 8.61
C SER A 237 2.42 39.80 7.74
N LYS A 238 3.50 40.54 7.99
CA LYS A 238 3.85 41.75 7.22
C LYS A 238 4.74 41.41 6.04
N SER A 239 4.22 41.62 4.83
CA SER A 239 4.99 41.69 3.59
C SER A 239 5.79 42.99 3.54
N GLU A 240 6.85 43.11 4.35
CA GLU A 240 7.83 44.17 4.10
C GLU A 240 8.71 43.80 2.90
N THR A 241 8.68 44.68 1.91
CA THR A 241 9.59 44.76 0.76
C THR A 241 11.00 45.05 1.26
N GLN A 242 11.66 44.06 1.88
CA GLN A 242 13.11 44.08 2.11
C GLN A 242 13.78 43.26 1.01
N THR A 243 14.52 43.98 0.15
CA THR A 243 15.23 43.48 -1.02
C THR A 243 16.49 42.65 -0.72
N ASP A 244 16.78 42.29 0.53
CA ASP A 244 17.97 41.50 0.89
C ASP A 244 17.74 40.56 2.08
N ASN A 245 16.74 39.67 1.96
CA ASN A 245 16.74 38.43 2.74
C ASN A 245 17.04 37.28 1.77
N SER A 246 18.33 37.06 1.48
CA SER A 246 18.78 35.87 0.79
C SER A 246 18.25 34.66 1.58
N VAL A 247 17.24 33.98 1.04
CA VAL A 247 16.74 32.74 1.65
C VAL A 247 17.93 31.80 1.76
N ASN A 248 18.25 31.35 2.98
CA ASN A 248 19.39 30.48 3.19
C ASN A 248 19.06 29.07 2.67
N LEU A 249 19.30 28.86 1.38
CA LEU A 249 19.05 27.61 0.66
C LEU A 249 19.82 26.43 1.25
N SER A 250 20.93 26.67 1.95
CA SER A 250 21.71 25.60 2.60
C SER A 250 20.91 24.83 3.67
N GLN A 251 19.83 25.41 4.20
CA GLN A 251 18.94 24.73 5.14
C GLN A 251 17.95 23.76 4.45
N TRP A 252 17.72 23.95 3.15
CA TRP A 252 16.69 23.23 2.39
C TRP A 252 17.25 22.30 1.33
N ILE A 253 18.53 22.46 0.97
CA ILE A 253 19.24 21.66 -0.03
C ILE A 253 20.51 21.15 0.64
N ASP A 254 20.61 19.84 0.79
CA ASP A 254 21.83 19.17 1.22
C ASP A 254 22.63 18.74 -0.03
N PRO A 255 23.79 19.37 -0.31
CA PRO A 255 24.56 19.08 -1.52
C PRO A 255 25.10 17.64 -1.53
N THR A 256 25.27 17.00 -0.37
CA THR A 256 25.74 15.61 -0.28
C THR A 256 24.68 14.60 -0.71
N LYS A 257 23.40 14.99 -0.66
CA LYS A 257 22.25 14.15 -0.95
C LYS A 257 21.63 14.44 -2.32
N LEU A 258 22.27 15.28 -3.13
CA LEU A 258 21.86 15.53 -4.51
C LEU A 258 22.03 14.26 -5.35
N GLY A 259 21.10 14.08 -6.29
CA GLY A 259 21.15 13.02 -7.27
C GLY A 259 22.09 13.32 -8.43
N ASN A 260 22.16 12.38 -9.37
CA ASN A 260 23.06 12.44 -10.50
C ASN A 260 22.34 12.89 -11.76
N ARG A 261 23.05 13.59 -12.65
CA ARG A 261 22.58 13.85 -14.01
C ARG A 261 23.07 12.76 -14.95
N THR A 262 22.17 12.14 -15.69
CA THR A 262 22.51 11.17 -16.73
C THR A 262 23.12 11.86 -17.95
N ALA A 263 23.73 11.08 -18.85
CA ALA A 263 24.29 11.57 -20.11
C ALA A 263 23.25 12.31 -20.98
N ASP A 264 21.98 11.91 -20.86
CA ASP A 264 20.84 12.55 -21.55
C ASP A 264 20.38 13.86 -20.87
N GLY A 265 21.04 14.28 -19.79
CA GLY A 265 20.75 15.50 -19.06
C GLY A 265 19.57 15.42 -18.09
N ARG A 266 18.99 14.22 -17.87
CA ARG A 266 17.91 14.03 -16.88
C ARG A 266 18.48 13.97 -15.47
N TYR A 267 17.78 14.56 -14.51
CA TYR A 267 18.15 14.50 -13.11
C TYR A 267 17.48 13.29 -12.46
N GLU A 268 18.30 12.30 -12.13
CA GLU A 268 17.92 11.13 -11.36
C GLU A 268 18.09 11.42 -9.87
N ILE A 269 17.13 10.95 -9.09
CA ILE A 269 17.18 11.09 -7.63
C ILE A 269 18.33 10.22 -7.11
N ALA A 270 19.05 10.68 -6.09
CA ALA A 270 20.09 9.87 -5.46
C ALA A 270 19.52 8.53 -4.98
N ASP A 271 20.37 7.50 -4.95
CA ASP A 271 20.01 6.24 -4.32
C ASP A 271 20.13 6.36 -2.79
N GLU A 272 19.46 5.47 -2.04
CA GLU A 272 19.81 5.28 -0.63
C GLU A 272 21.16 4.59 -0.55
N ASP A 273 22.13 5.24 0.08
CA ASP A 273 23.47 4.70 0.27
C ASP A 273 23.41 3.34 0.98
N PRO A 274 23.95 2.26 0.39
CA PRO A 274 23.99 0.94 1.03
C PRO A 274 24.84 0.93 2.31
N ASN A 275 25.70 1.94 2.51
CA ASN A 275 26.62 2.02 3.63
C ASN A 275 26.02 2.58 4.93
N MET A 276 24.80 3.12 4.93
CA MET A 276 24.16 3.53 6.20
C MET A 276 23.64 2.32 7.01
N SER A 277 23.66 1.12 6.42
CA SER A 277 23.29 -0.13 7.06
C SER A 277 24.40 -1.19 7.02
N ALA A 278 25.55 -0.93 6.39
CA ALA A 278 26.71 -1.81 6.39
C ALA A 278 27.48 -1.74 7.73
N ALA A 279 26.85 -2.18 8.81
CA ALA A 279 27.61 -2.82 9.88
C ALA A 279 28.05 -4.19 9.35
N GLU A 280 29.34 -4.47 9.50
CA GLU A 280 30.05 -5.65 9.01
C GLU A 280 29.20 -6.93 9.10
N GLU A 281 29.04 -7.63 7.98
CA GLU A 281 28.57 -9.02 7.96
C GLU A 281 29.62 -9.86 8.69
N ASP A 282 29.44 -10.02 10.01
CA ASP A 282 30.15 -11.03 10.77
C ASP A 282 29.46 -12.37 10.46
N ASP A 283 29.96 -13.03 9.42
CA ASP A 283 29.55 -14.36 8.92
C ASP A 283 30.03 -15.45 9.90
N SER A 284 29.72 -15.26 11.19
CA SER A 284 29.91 -16.27 12.23
C SER A 284 28.59 -17.04 12.37
N ASP A 285 28.60 -18.29 11.92
CA ASP A 285 27.60 -19.33 12.17
C ASP A 285 27.49 -19.67 13.68
N ASP A 286 27.13 -18.70 14.52
CA ASP A 286 26.80 -18.89 15.92
C ASP A 286 25.38 -18.38 16.21
N PRO A 287 24.56 -19.14 16.96
CA PRO A 287 23.14 -18.82 17.12
C PRO A 287 22.96 -17.60 18.05
N PRO A 288 22.08 -16.64 17.70
CA PRO A 288 21.76 -15.52 18.60
C PRO A 288 21.00 -15.98 19.85
N GLY A 289 21.40 -15.43 20.99
CA GLY A 289 21.06 -15.83 22.36
C GLY A 289 19.60 -15.68 22.83
N PHE A 290 18.61 -15.68 21.92
CA PHE A 290 17.20 -15.69 22.31
C PHE A 290 16.65 -17.12 22.51
N LEU A 291 17.30 -18.14 21.94
CA LEU A 291 16.87 -19.56 22.03
C LEU A 291 17.55 -20.38 23.13
N ALA A 292 18.42 -19.78 23.97
CA ALA A 292 19.11 -20.50 25.03
C ALA A 292 18.17 -21.01 26.15
N ASN A 293 17.02 -20.37 26.35
CA ASN A 293 16.05 -20.77 27.39
C ASN A 293 15.02 -21.82 26.93
N LEU A 294 15.08 -22.28 25.68
CA LEU A 294 14.21 -23.34 25.18
C LEU A 294 14.96 -24.68 25.04
N ARG A 295 16.02 -24.89 25.84
CA ARG A 295 16.80 -26.14 25.85
C ARG A 295 16.76 -26.94 27.15
N THR A 296 15.91 -26.56 28.11
CA THR A 296 15.71 -27.34 29.34
C THR A 296 14.26 -27.79 29.50
N LYS A 297 13.93 -28.90 28.83
CA LYS A 297 12.99 -29.97 29.22
C LYS A 297 12.23 -30.53 28.00
N SER A 298 12.88 -31.44 27.28
CA SER A 298 12.26 -32.69 26.79
C SER A 298 13.28 -33.43 25.92
N SER A 299 13.95 -34.40 26.56
CA SER A 299 14.76 -35.40 25.90
C SER A 299 13.84 -36.40 25.17
N LYS A 300 14.33 -36.90 24.02
CA LYS A 300 13.76 -37.90 23.10
C LYS A 300 12.98 -37.36 21.89
N PHE A 301 13.69 -36.80 20.91
CA PHE A 301 13.30 -36.96 19.49
C PHE A 301 14.52 -37.29 18.63
N SER A 302 14.30 -38.19 17.67
CA SER A 302 15.26 -38.97 16.90
C SER A 302 16.30 -38.14 16.14
N LEU A 303 17.58 -38.49 16.33
CA LEU A 303 18.76 -37.93 15.67
C LEU A 303 19.21 -38.85 14.51
N THR A 304 18.28 -39.25 13.65
CA THR A 304 18.58 -40.06 12.45
C THR A 304 17.81 -39.54 11.24
N ARG A 305 18.34 -38.49 10.60
CA ARG A 305 18.05 -38.19 9.18
C ARG A 305 19.09 -37.35 8.46
N PHE A 306 20.24 -37.06 9.09
CA PHE A 306 21.30 -36.25 8.49
C PHE A 306 22.29 -37.13 7.72
N MET A 307 21.85 -37.72 6.60
CA MET A 307 22.75 -38.26 5.58
C MET A 307 21.96 -38.51 4.28
N GLY A 308 22.19 -37.66 3.28
CA GLY A 308 22.01 -38.00 1.87
C GLY A 308 20.58 -38.22 1.36
N GLY A 309 19.98 -37.15 0.82
CA GLY A 309 19.21 -37.26 -0.42
C GLY A 309 17.69 -37.34 -0.32
N SER A 310 17.04 -36.41 -1.05
CA SER A 310 15.81 -36.63 -1.82
C SER A 310 14.46 -36.80 -1.10
N GLU A 311 14.40 -36.72 0.23
CA GLU A 311 13.09 -36.72 0.90
C GLU A 311 12.39 -35.36 0.68
N ALA A 312 11.11 -35.42 0.33
CA ALA A 312 10.33 -34.23 0.06
C ALA A 312 10.04 -33.49 1.36
N LEU A 313 10.16 -32.16 1.36
CA LEU A 313 9.92 -31.33 2.53
C LEU A 313 8.49 -31.54 3.04
N SER A 314 8.37 -31.98 4.30
CA SER A 314 7.08 -32.12 4.96
C SER A 314 6.68 -30.80 5.63
N GLU A 315 5.39 -30.64 5.89
CA GLU A 315 4.86 -29.47 6.60
C GLU A 315 5.46 -29.35 8.01
N ALA A 316 5.58 -30.46 8.74
CA ALA A 316 6.12 -30.48 10.09
C ALA A 316 7.59 -30.01 10.17
N ASP A 317 8.39 -30.27 9.13
CA ASP A 317 9.80 -29.86 9.09
C ASP A 317 9.95 -28.34 8.85
N LEU A 318 8.99 -27.73 8.15
CA LEU A 318 9.01 -26.30 7.77
C LEU A 318 8.45 -25.39 8.86
N GLN A 319 7.45 -25.85 9.61
CA GLN A 319 6.75 -25.07 10.65
C GLN A 319 7.66 -24.24 11.57
N PRO A 320 8.71 -24.80 12.23
CA PRO A 320 9.52 -24.01 13.17
C PRO A 320 10.30 -22.88 12.49
N VAL A 321 10.77 -23.10 11.26
CA VAL A 321 11.52 -22.09 10.50
C VAL A 321 10.59 -21.00 9.97
N ILE A 322 9.43 -21.39 9.44
CA ILE A 322 8.42 -20.47 8.92
C ILE A 322 7.88 -19.56 10.04
N TYR A 323 7.61 -20.12 11.22
CA TYR A 323 7.18 -19.34 12.37
C TYR A 323 8.26 -18.34 12.83
N ALA A 324 9.53 -18.76 12.88
CA ALA A 324 10.63 -17.85 13.20
C ALA A 324 10.76 -16.70 12.19
N MET A 325 10.63 -17.00 10.89
CA MET A 325 10.64 -15.98 9.83
C MET A 325 9.44 -15.04 9.90
N GLN A 326 8.25 -15.56 10.24
CA GLN A 326 7.05 -14.74 10.44
C GLN A 326 7.26 -13.72 11.56
N VAL A 327 7.78 -14.16 12.71
CA VAL A 327 8.09 -13.27 13.84
C VAL A 327 9.16 -12.25 13.47
N HIS A 328 10.16 -12.66 12.68
CA HIS A 328 11.19 -11.75 12.17
C HIS A 328 10.59 -10.64 11.30
N LEU A 329 9.73 -10.98 10.33
CA LEU A 329 9.06 -9.98 9.50
C LEU A 329 8.18 -9.02 10.33
N GLN A 330 7.47 -9.54 11.33
CA GLN A 330 6.68 -8.70 12.25
C GLN A 330 7.57 -7.73 13.02
N SER A 331 8.75 -8.17 13.47
CA SER A 331 9.72 -7.30 14.17
C SER A 331 10.24 -6.15 13.28
N LYS A 332 10.27 -6.37 11.95
CA LYS A 332 10.63 -5.38 10.93
C LYS A 332 9.44 -4.52 10.48
N ASN A 333 8.36 -4.46 11.27
CA ASN A 333 7.15 -3.66 11.02
C ASN A 333 6.30 -4.12 9.82
N VAL A 334 6.37 -5.41 9.44
CA VAL A 334 5.40 -6.01 8.51
C VAL A 334 4.11 -6.30 9.26
N ALA A 335 2.95 -5.99 8.67
CA ALA A 335 1.67 -6.27 9.30
C ALA A 335 1.49 -7.77 9.62
N ASN A 336 0.87 -8.07 10.75
CA ASN A 336 0.79 -9.44 11.28
C ASN A 336 0.13 -10.41 10.30
N ASP A 337 -1.01 -10.01 9.74
CA ASP A 337 -1.78 -10.81 8.79
C ASP A 337 -1.01 -10.97 7.48
N VAL A 338 -0.32 -9.92 7.04
CA VAL A 338 0.49 -9.95 5.81
C VAL A 338 1.68 -10.88 5.97
N ALA A 339 2.40 -10.80 7.09
CA ALA A 339 3.52 -11.69 7.39
C ALA A 339 3.06 -13.16 7.44
N ALA A 340 1.91 -13.44 8.07
CA ALA A 340 1.34 -14.78 8.13
C ALA A 340 1.02 -15.31 6.73
N LEU A 341 0.35 -14.50 5.90
CA LEU A 341 -0.07 -14.90 4.54
C LEU A 341 1.12 -15.10 3.60
N ILE A 342 2.17 -14.29 3.70
CA ILE A 342 3.41 -14.48 2.92
C ILE A 342 4.10 -15.78 3.35
N CYS A 343 4.28 -15.99 4.65
CA CYS A 343 4.91 -17.20 5.20
C CYS A 343 4.14 -18.49 4.85
N ASP A 344 2.82 -18.45 4.92
CA ASP A 344 1.93 -19.54 4.52
C ASP A 344 1.98 -19.80 2.99
N GLY A 345 2.10 -18.75 2.17
CA GLY A 345 2.38 -18.87 0.75
C GLY A 345 3.72 -19.57 0.44
N VAL A 346 4.78 -19.20 1.18
CA VAL A 346 6.12 -19.83 1.10
C VAL A 346 6.07 -21.29 1.54
N GLN A 347 5.41 -21.58 2.66
CA GLN A 347 5.25 -22.94 3.18
C GLN A 347 4.58 -23.83 2.14
N ARG A 348 3.43 -23.41 1.58
CA ARG A 348 2.75 -24.18 0.52
C ARG A 348 3.65 -24.45 -0.67
N ARG A 349 4.46 -23.47 -1.09
CA ARG A 349 5.39 -23.58 -2.23
C ARG A 349 6.51 -24.59 -2.00
N LEU A 350 6.96 -24.73 -0.76
CA LEU A 350 8.07 -25.61 -0.37
C LEU A 350 7.62 -27.03 0.00
N VAL A 351 6.39 -27.21 0.50
CA VAL A 351 5.86 -28.55 0.80
C VAL A 351 5.89 -29.43 -0.46
N GLY A 352 6.55 -30.58 -0.34
CA GLY A 352 6.68 -31.54 -1.43
C GLY A 352 7.83 -31.27 -2.41
N LYS A 353 8.55 -30.14 -2.29
CA LYS A 353 9.79 -29.92 -3.04
C LYS A 353 10.94 -30.74 -2.45
N ARG A 354 11.85 -31.17 -3.32
CA ARG A 354 13.11 -31.81 -2.93
C ARG A 354 14.20 -30.74 -2.87
N LEU A 355 14.93 -30.69 -1.77
CA LEU A 355 16.10 -29.81 -1.63
C LEU A 355 17.17 -30.21 -2.66
N ALA A 356 17.70 -29.24 -3.39
CA ALA A 356 18.79 -29.43 -4.32
C ALA A 356 20.14 -29.20 -3.61
N GLY A 357 20.97 -30.24 -3.50
CA GLY A 357 22.36 -30.13 -3.00
C GLY A 357 22.50 -30.02 -1.48
N PHE A 358 23.56 -29.33 -1.03
CA PHE A 358 23.95 -29.16 0.38
C PHE A 358 23.22 -28.02 1.12
N ARG A 359 22.13 -27.46 0.56
CA ARG A 359 21.40 -26.34 1.20
C ARG A 359 20.56 -26.81 2.39
N GLY A 360 20.64 -26.07 3.50
CA GLY A 360 19.79 -26.28 4.67
C GLY A 360 18.37 -25.74 4.48
N ILE A 361 17.42 -26.26 5.26
CA ILE A 361 16.00 -25.85 5.24
C ILE A 361 15.84 -24.34 5.46
N LYS A 362 16.62 -23.75 6.38
CA LYS A 362 16.62 -22.30 6.67
C LYS A 362 16.98 -21.47 5.43
N SER A 363 18.02 -21.88 4.69
CA SER A 363 18.48 -21.19 3.48
C SER A 363 17.43 -21.28 2.36
N GLU A 364 16.81 -22.45 2.17
CA GLU A 364 15.76 -22.62 1.16
C GLU A 364 14.50 -21.79 1.49
N VAL A 365 14.08 -21.76 2.76
CA VAL A 365 12.96 -20.92 3.21
C VAL A 365 13.27 -19.44 3.01
N ARG A 366 14.47 -18.99 3.40
CA ARG A 366 14.94 -17.62 3.20
C ARG A 366 14.90 -17.22 1.73
N GLN A 367 15.46 -18.05 0.84
CA GLN A 367 15.48 -17.78 -0.59
C GLN A 367 14.05 -17.69 -1.17
N SER A 368 13.18 -18.65 -0.83
CA SER A 368 11.78 -18.63 -1.29
C SER A 368 11.03 -17.39 -0.79
N LEU A 369 11.33 -16.95 0.44
CA LEU A 369 10.77 -15.72 1.01
C LEU A 369 11.31 -14.47 0.29
N GLU A 370 12.61 -14.43 0.00
CA GLU A 370 13.26 -13.37 -0.78
C GLU A 370 12.62 -13.21 -2.17
N GLU A 371 12.42 -14.32 -2.87
CA GLU A 371 11.74 -14.37 -4.17
C GLU A 371 10.31 -13.83 -4.06
N SER A 372 9.56 -14.25 -3.04
CA SER A 372 8.18 -13.78 -2.82
C SER A 372 8.12 -12.29 -2.48
N ILE A 373 8.96 -11.79 -1.57
CA ILE A 373 8.98 -10.36 -1.18
C ILE A 373 9.41 -9.50 -2.37
N THR A 374 10.47 -9.90 -3.09
CA THR A 374 10.94 -9.20 -4.30
C THR A 374 9.83 -9.09 -5.33
N ARG A 375 9.08 -10.18 -5.54
CA ARG A 375 7.96 -10.20 -6.46
C ARG A 375 6.83 -9.26 -6.03
N ILE A 376 6.48 -9.23 -4.75
CA ILE A 376 5.43 -8.35 -4.23
C ILE A 376 5.81 -6.88 -4.36
N LEU A 377 7.06 -6.53 -4.05
CA LEU A 377 7.55 -5.15 -4.11
C LEU A 377 7.83 -4.66 -5.54
N THR A 378 8.00 -5.59 -6.49
CA THR A 378 8.23 -5.23 -7.89
C THR A 378 6.91 -4.80 -8.54
N PRO A 379 6.81 -3.55 -9.02
CA PRO A 379 5.57 -3.04 -9.57
C PRO A 379 5.24 -3.69 -10.92
N SER A 380 3.97 -3.98 -11.17
CA SER A 380 3.47 -4.49 -12.46
C SER A 380 3.30 -3.41 -13.53
N THR A 381 3.40 -2.14 -13.13
CA THR A 381 3.24 -0.96 -13.97
C THR A 381 4.50 -0.11 -13.95
N SER A 382 4.73 0.66 -15.03
CA SER A 382 5.85 1.59 -15.07
C SER A 382 5.73 2.64 -13.96
N THR A 383 6.82 2.89 -13.26
CA THR A 383 6.94 3.94 -12.25
C THR A 383 7.62 5.22 -12.78
N ASP A 384 7.95 5.26 -14.08
CA ASP A 384 8.62 6.40 -14.71
C ASP A 384 7.64 7.55 -15.01
N ILE A 385 7.49 8.43 -14.03
CA ILE A 385 6.66 9.64 -14.13
C ILE A 385 7.20 10.61 -15.20
N LEU A 386 8.52 10.71 -15.42
CA LEU A 386 9.07 11.65 -16.41
C LEU A 386 8.71 11.23 -17.83
N LEU A 387 8.80 9.93 -18.12
CA LEU A 387 8.37 9.38 -19.40
C LEU A 387 6.87 9.61 -19.65
N GLU A 388 6.04 9.44 -18.62
CA GLU A 388 4.61 9.71 -18.72
C GLU A 388 4.31 11.20 -18.97
N ILE A 389 5.00 12.12 -18.29
CA ILE A 389 4.89 13.57 -18.52
C ILE A 389 5.30 13.91 -19.96
N ALA A 390 6.43 13.38 -20.44
CA ALA A 390 6.91 13.63 -21.80
C ALA A 390 5.91 13.13 -22.85
N SER A 391 5.41 11.90 -22.67
CA SER A 391 4.42 11.28 -23.56
C SER A 391 3.11 12.08 -23.60
N LYS A 392 2.62 12.52 -22.45
CA LYS A 392 1.42 13.36 -22.36
C LYS A 392 1.63 14.73 -23.01
N THR A 393 2.79 15.34 -22.77
CA THR A 393 3.15 16.63 -23.35
C THR A 393 3.23 16.56 -24.87
N GLN A 394 3.85 15.51 -25.42
CA GLN A 394 3.88 15.27 -26.86
C GLN A 394 2.48 15.15 -27.44
N ARG A 395 1.63 14.30 -26.84
CA ARG A 395 0.24 14.10 -27.28
C ARG A 395 -0.57 15.39 -27.23
N ARG A 396 -0.38 16.19 -26.18
CA ARG A 396 -0.99 17.52 -26.05
C ARG A 396 -0.56 18.42 -27.20
N ASN A 397 0.72 18.47 -27.54
CA ASN A 397 1.23 19.31 -28.62
C ASN A 397 0.70 18.86 -29.99
N GLU A 398 0.59 17.56 -30.25
CA GLU A 398 -0.03 17.01 -31.46
C GLU A 398 -1.50 17.42 -31.58
N LEU A 399 -2.26 17.34 -30.48
CA LEU A 399 -3.66 17.80 -30.44
C LEU A 399 -3.78 19.31 -30.68
N LEU A 400 -2.87 20.11 -30.13
CA LEU A 400 -2.86 21.56 -30.32
C LEU A 400 -2.53 21.95 -31.76
N ASN A 401 -1.64 21.20 -32.43
CA ASN A 401 -1.29 21.43 -33.82
C ASN A 401 -2.43 21.10 -34.78
N THR A 402 -3.19 20.03 -34.49
CA THR A 402 -4.34 19.62 -35.30
C THR A 402 -5.59 20.47 -35.03
N LEU A 403 -5.74 21.00 -33.81
CA LEU A 403 -6.90 21.80 -33.38
C LEU A 403 -6.46 23.09 -32.67
N PRO A 404 -5.95 24.10 -33.40
CA PRO A 404 -5.38 25.32 -32.79
C PRO A 404 -6.39 26.14 -31.98
N ASN A 405 -7.70 26.03 -32.28
CA ASN A 405 -8.76 26.71 -31.53
C ASN A 405 -9.17 25.97 -30.24
N ALA A 406 -8.73 24.72 -30.02
CA ALA A 406 -9.08 23.95 -28.83
C ALA A 406 -8.39 24.47 -27.56
N SER A 407 -7.25 25.16 -27.69
CA SER A 407 -6.52 25.80 -26.58
C SER A 407 -7.28 27.01 -26.00
N ARG A 408 -7.91 27.81 -26.87
CA ARG A 408 -8.62 29.05 -26.51
C ARG A 408 -10.07 28.83 -26.06
N SER A 409 -10.58 27.60 -26.20
CA SER A 409 -11.90 27.24 -25.71
C SER A 409 -11.92 27.29 -24.17
N THR A 410 -12.45 28.40 -23.64
CA THR A 410 -13.01 28.54 -22.30
C THR A 410 -14.31 27.74 -22.12
N SER A 411 -14.76 27.01 -23.15
CA SER A 411 -15.97 26.20 -23.06
C SER A 411 -15.82 25.10 -22.00
N LYS A 412 -16.94 24.78 -21.37
CA LYS A 412 -17.10 23.71 -20.37
C LYS A 412 -16.77 22.30 -20.89
N ILE A 413 -16.28 22.17 -22.14
CA ILE A 413 -15.99 20.91 -22.85
C ILE A 413 -14.52 20.94 -23.36
N ALA A 414 -13.60 21.39 -22.52
CA ALA A 414 -12.17 21.17 -22.77
C ALA A 414 -11.84 19.68 -22.53
N SER A 415 -11.27 19.00 -23.52
CA SER A 415 -10.86 17.61 -23.37
C SER A 415 -9.77 17.49 -22.28
N PRO A 416 -9.88 16.56 -21.31
CA PRO A 416 -8.83 16.29 -20.31
C PRO A 416 -7.45 16.01 -20.92
N ALA A 417 -7.40 15.56 -22.18
CA ALA A 417 -6.18 15.33 -22.95
C ALA A 417 -5.33 16.59 -23.20
N LEU A 418 -5.91 17.79 -23.07
CA LEU A 418 -5.19 19.06 -23.21
C LEU A 418 -4.65 19.60 -21.87
N ASN A 419 -5.02 18.98 -20.75
CA ASN A 419 -4.52 19.41 -19.44
C ASN A 419 -3.04 19.05 -19.29
N PRO A 420 -2.29 19.80 -18.47
CA PRO A 420 -0.96 19.39 -18.02
C PRO A 420 -1.01 18.05 -17.29
N TYR A 421 0.15 17.46 -17.03
CA TYR A 421 0.24 16.26 -16.22
C TYR A 421 -0.07 16.59 -14.74
N ALA A 422 -1.06 15.94 -14.15
CA ALA A 422 -1.59 16.27 -12.83
C ALA A 422 -1.31 15.17 -11.81
N LEU A 423 -0.59 15.50 -10.74
CA LEU A 423 -0.39 14.63 -9.58
C LEU A 423 -1.20 15.13 -8.40
N CYS A 424 -2.04 14.28 -7.83
CA CYS A 424 -2.84 14.57 -6.65
C CYS A 424 -2.30 13.83 -5.42
N PHE A 425 -1.96 14.57 -4.37
CA PHE A 425 -1.40 14.03 -3.13
C PHE A 425 -2.50 13.91 -2.08
N VAL A 426 -2.77 12.69 -1.63
CA VAL A 426 -3.84 12.37 -0.68
C VAL A 426 -3.29 11.56 0.49
N GLY A 427 -3.96 11.56 1.64
CA GLY A 427 -3.53 10.78 2.80
C GLY A 427 -4.02 11.37 4.11
N VAL A 428 -3.67 10.70 5.22
CA VAL A 428 -4.11 11.10 6.56
C VAL A 428 -3.40 12.38 7.05
N ASN A 429 -3.77 12.85 8.23
CA ASN A 429 -3.20 14.06 8.83
C ASN A 429 -1.74 13.83 9.23
N GLY A 430 -0.89 14.85 9.08
CA GLY A 430 0.49 14.82 9.62
C GLY A 430 1.52 14.02 8.84
N VAL A 431 1.12 13.24 7.83
CA VAL A 431 2.02 12.34 7.05
C VAL A 431 3.06 13.02 6.15
N GLY A 432 3.04 14.34 6.05
CA GLY A 432 4.01 15.09 5.23
C GLY A 432 3.63 15.29 3.75
N LYS A 433 2.33 15.39 3.43
CA LYS A 433 1.82 15.67 2.06
C LYS A 433 2.47 16.92 1.43
N SER A 434 2.25 18.09 2.02
CA SER A 434 2.75 19.37 1.48
C SER A 434 4.29 19.41 1.36
N THR A 435 5.00 18.83 2.33
CA THR A 435 6.47 18.77 2.32
C THR A 435 6.98 17.89 1.19
N ASN A 436 6.47 16.67 1.03
CA ASN A 436 6.94 15.78 -0.04
C ASN A 436 6.45 16.21 -1.42
N LEU A 437 5.31 16.90 -1.51
CA LEU A 437 4.91 17.61 -2.73
C LEU A 437 5.97 18.65 -3.14
N ALA A 438 6.51 19.42 -2.19
CA ALA A 438 7.59 20.37 -2.48
C ALA A 438 8.89 19.68 -2.90
N LYS A 439 9.21 18.48 -2.36
CA LYS A 439 10.35 17.68 -2.84
C LYS A 439 10.15 17.16 -4.26
N VAL A 440 8.95 16.68 -4.59
CA VAL A 440 8.60 16.27 -5.96
C VAL A 440 8.67 17.49 -6.90
N CYS A 441 8.23 18.67 -6.45
CA CYS A 441 8.38 19.91 -7.19
C CYS A 441 9.85 20.25 -7.47
N PHE A 442 10.72 20.17 -6.46
CA PHE A 442 12.17 20.32 -6.64
C PHE A 442 12.72 19.35 -7.69
N TRP A 443 12.36 18.06 -7.60
CA TRP A 443 12.81 17.05 -8.57
C TRP A 443 12.35 17.34 -10.01
N LEU A 444 11.10 17.80 -10.19
CA LEU A 444 10.57 18.19 -11.50
C LEU A 444 11.25 19.44 -12.06
N LEU A 445 11.52 20.44 -11.20
CA LEU A 445 12.26 21.65 -11.59
C LEU A 445 13.69 21.32 -12.02
N GLN A 446 14.38 20.42 -11.30
CA GLN A 446 15.71 19.92 -11.69
C GLN A 446 15.70 19.24 -13.07
N ASN A 447 14.57 18.66 -13.47
CA ASN A 447 14.31 18.11 -14.80
C ASN A 447 13.78 19.14 -15.80
N ARG A 448 13.88 20.44 -15.50
CA ARG A 448 13.51 21.58 -16.36
C ARG A 448 12.03 21.63 -16.74
N LEU A 449 11.16 21.05 -15.93
CA LEU A 449 9.72 21.09 -16.14
C LEU A 449 9.11 22.33 -15.48
N ARG A 450 8.11 22.92 -16.13
CA ARG A 450 7.32 24.02 -15.54
C ARG A 450 6.24 23.46 -14.65
N VAL A 451 6.26 23.84 -13.37
CA VAL A 451 5.41 23.25 -12.34
C VAL A 451 4.47 24.29 -11.74
N MET A 452 3.19 23.95 -11.63
CA MET A 452 2.22 24.70 -10.84
C MET A 452 1.83 23.91 -9.60
N ILE A 453 1.82 24.56 -8.44
CA ILE A 453 1.29 23.98 -7.20
C ILE A 453 -0.12 24.51 -6.98
N ALA A 454 -1.11 23.63 -6.84
CA ALA A 454 -2.49 23.98 -6.55
C ALA A 454 -2.78 23.76 -5.05
N ALA A 455 -2.96 24.84 -4.30
CA ALA A 455 -3.25 24.82 -2.88
C ALA A 455 -4.72 24.46 -2.61
N CYS A 456 -5.03 23.16 -2.52
CA CYS A 456 -6.39 22.66 -2.27
C CYS A 456 -6.62 22.21 -0.81
N ASP A 457 -5.64 22.39 0.09
CA ASP A 457 -5.85 22.34 1.54
C ASP A 457 -6.44 23.68 2.03
N THR A 458 -7.77 23.80 1.92
CA THR A 458 -8.51 25.01 2.34
C THR A 458 -9.05 24.92 3.77
N PHE A 459 -8.74 23.83 4.49
CA PHE A 459 -9.30 23.53 5.81
C PHE A 459 -8.31 23.81 6.94
N ARG A 460 -7.04 23.42 6.78
CA ARG A 460 -6.03 23.57 7.83
C ARG A 460 -5.45 24.98 7.83
N SER A 461 -5.44 25.63 9.00
CA SER A 461 -4.80 26.94 9.17
C SER A 461 -3.30 26.89 8.84
N GLY A 462 -2.80 27.87 8.10
CA GLY A 462 -1.41 27.98 7.69
C GLY A 462 -0.99 27.06 6.54
N ALA A 463 -1.90 26.25 5.97
CA ALA A 463 -1.58 25.35 4.86
C ALA A 463 -1.17 26.10 3.58
N VAL A 464 -1.85 27.22 3.30
CA VAL A 464 -1.54 28.06 2.13
C VAL A 464 -0.21 28.78 2.34
N GLU A 465 0.03 29.36 3.53
CA GLU A 465 1.31 29.99 3.89
C GLU A 465 2.48 29.00 3.85
N GLN A 466 2.25 27.75 4.25
CA GLN A 466 3.24 26.68 4.16
C GLN A 466 3.68 26.46 2.71
N LEU A 467 2.73 26.33 1.77
CA LEU A 467 3.04 26.18 0.35
C LEU A 467 3.67 27.45 -0.24
N ARG A 468 3.22 28.63 0.18
CA ARG A 468 3.82 29.92 -0.22
C ARG A 468 5.29 30.01 0.18
N THR A 469 5.63 29.52 1.37
CA THR A 469 7.02 29.43 1.84
C THR A 469 7.83 28.48 0.98
N HIS A 470 7.30 27.29 0.68
CA HIS A 470 7.97 26.35 -0.21
C HIS A 470 8.23 26.94 -1.60
N VAL A 471 7.22 27.59 -2.19
CA VAL A 471 7.32 28.24 -3.50
C VAL A 471 8.34 29.36 -3.50
N ARG A 472 8.36 30.21 -2.46
CA ARG A 472 9.38 31.24 -2.28
C ARG A 472 10.78 30.63 -2.24
N ASN A 473 10.98 29.58 -1.45
CA ASN A 473 12.27 28.94 -1.28
C ASN A 473 12.73 28.25 -2.58
N LEU A 474 11.84 27.50 -3.24
CA LEU A 474 12.12 26.87 -4.53
C LEU A 474 12.36 27.91 -5.64
N GLY A 475 11.72 29.07 -5.57
CA GLY A 475 11.95 30.19 -6.48
C GLY A 475 13.38 30.76 -6.41
N GLN A 476 14.05 30.66 -5.25
CA GLN A 476 15.45 31.09 -5.11
C GLN A 476 16.45 30.08 -5.68
N LEU A 477 16.00 28.86 -5.99
CA LEU A 477 16.87 27.83 -6.51
C LEU A 477 17.41 28.23 -7.89
N GLU A 478 18.71 28.03 -8.09
CA GLU A 478 19.38 28.28 -9.37
C GLU A 478 19.49 26.99 -10.19
N ILE A 479 18.96 27.01 -11.42
CA ILE A 479 19.05 25.92 -12.38
C ILE A 479 19.68 26.47 -13.65
N ASP A 480 20.81 25.88 -14.07
CA ASP A 480 21.55 26.25 -15.27
C ASP A 480 21.89 27.76 -15.34
N GLY A 481 22.28 28.36 -14.20
CA GLY A 481 22.69 29.77 -14.14
C GLY A 481 21.55 30.77 -13.97
N ARG A 482 20.31 30.32 -13.78
CA ARG A 482 19.13 31.21 -13.59
C ARG A 482 18.30 30.79 -12.40
N ARG A 483 17.74 31.76 -11.68
CA ARG A 483 16.82 31.47 -10.58
C ARG A 483 15.47 31.05 -11.13
N VAL A 484 14.84 30.09 -10.48
CA VAL A 484 13.48 29.62 -10.82
C VAL A 484 12.47 30.78 -10.82
N ALA A 485 12.63 31.75 -9.92
CA ALA A 485 11.79 32.94 -9.83
C ALA A 485 11.93 33.91 -11.02
N ASP A 486 13.06 33.89 -11.73
CA ASP A 486 13.29 34.76 -12.89
C ASP A 486 12.61 34.21 -14.17
N GLY A 487 12.10 32.97 -14.13
CA GLY A 487 11.41 32.33 -15.23
C GLY A 487 12.34 31.74 -16.29
N ASN A 488 11.76 31.33 -17.42
CA ASN A 488 12.49 30.84 -18.58
C ASN A 488 13.07 31.98 -19.43
N GLU A 489 13.77 31.67 -20.52
CA GLU A 489 14.35 32.69 -21.42
C GLU A 489 13.33 33.65 -22.03
N GLN A 490 12.06 33.23 -22.09
CA GLN A 490 10.95 34.01 -22.63
C GLN A 490 10.23 34.83 -21.53
N GLY A 491 10.71 34.80 -20.29
CA GLY A 491 10.12 35.48 -19.13
C GLY A 491 8.87 34.78 -18.57
N GLU A 492 8.58 33.54 -18.97
CA GLU A 492 7.46 32.77 -18.43
C GLU A 492 7.86 32.09 -17.11
N PRO A 493 6.95 32.02 -16.11
CA PRO A 493 7.26 31.41 -14.82
C PRO A 493 7.54 29.91 -14.94
N LEU A 494 8.61 29.46 -14.26
CA LEU A 494 8.94 28.03 -14.09
C LEU A 494 8.17 27.40 -12.94
N LEU A 495 7.85 28.18 -11.91
CA LEU A 495 7.11 27.75 -10.72
C LEU A 495 6.03 28.77 -10.38
N GLU A 496 4.81 28.31 -10.11
CA GLU A 496 3.70 29.17 -9.67
C GLU A 496 2.84 28.49 -8.61
N LEU A 497 2.34 29.28 -7.65
CA LEU A 497 1.34 28.85 -6.66
C LEU A 497 -0.05 29.33 -7.08
N TYR A 498 -0.95 28.38 -7.35
CA TYR A 498 -2.36 28.67 -7.53
C TYR A 498 -3.12 28.50 -6.21
N GLU A 499 -3.61 29.61 -5.65
CA GLU A 499 -4.36 29.64 -4.41
C GLU A 499 -5.62 30.50 -4.53
N ARG A 500 -6.62 30.19 -3.69
CA ARG A 500 -7.84 31.01 -3.57
C ARG A 500 -8.15 31.37 -2.10
N GLY A 501 -7.22 31.15 -1.18
CA GLY A 501 -7.43 31.31 0.26
C GLY A 501 -8.27 30.18 0.88
N TYR A 502 -8.68 30.38 2.14
CA TYR A 502 -9.35 29.36 2.97
C TYR A 502 -10.86 29.25 2.73
N GLY A 503 -11.46 28.12 3.13
CA GLY A 503 -12.91 27.91 3.14
C GLY A 503 -13.59 27.69 1.78
N LYS A 504 -12.81 27.53 0.71
CA LYS A 504 -13.31 27.29 -0.66
C LYS A 504 -13.34 25.80 -1.03
N ASP A 505 -14.18 25.45 -2.02
CA ASP A 505 -14.27 24.07 -2.53
C ASP A 505 -12.97 23.66 -3.22
N ALA A 506 -12.27 22.70 -2.63
CA ALA A 506 -11.01 22.14 -3.12
C ALA A 506 -11.14 21.60 -4.56
N ALA A 507 -12.29 20.98 -4.90
CA ALA A 507 -12.52 20.46 -6.24
C ALA A 507 -12.58 21.57 -7.30
N GLY A 508 -13.14 22.74 -6.95
CA GLY A 508 -13.19 23.92 -7.80
C GLY A 508 -11.82 24.57 -7.97
N ILE A 509 -11.03 24.68 -6.89
CA ILE A 509 -9.66 25.22 -6.96
C ILE A 509 -8.79 24.38 -7.89
N ALA A 510 -8.82 23.05 -7.75
CA ALA A 510 -8.06 22.16 -8.62
C ALA A 510 -8.48 22.29 -10.10
N LYS A 511 -9.78 22.45 -10.36
CA LYS A 511 -10.32 22.65 -11.71
C LYS A 511 -9.80 23.93 -12.35
N ASP A 512 -9.87 25.03 -11.60
CA ASP A 512 -9.43 26.32 -12.09
C ASP A 512 -7.90 26.35 -12.24
N ALA A 513 -7.16 25.68 -11.34
CA ALA A 513 -5.71 25.53 -11.45
C ALA A 513 -5.30 24.79 -12.73
N LEU A 514 -5.96 23.68 -13.06
CA LEU A 514 -5.70 22.95 -14.31
C LEU A 514 -6.02 23.80 -15.54
N ALA A 515 -7.11 24.58 -15.51
CA ALA A 515 -7.46 25.49 -16.58
C ALA A 515 -6.41 26.61 -16.75
N HIS A 516 -5.96 27.20 -15.63
CA HIS A 516 -4.93 28.23 -15.60
C HIS A 516 -3.58 27.69 -16.10
N ALA A 517 -3.17 26.53 -15.62
CA ALA A 517 -1.94 25.84 -16.02
C ALA A 517 -1.92 25.51 -17.52
N ARG A 518 -3.06 25.10 -18.07
CA ARG A 518 -3.24 24.87 -19.51
C ARG A 518 -3.07 26.15 -20.33
N GLN A 519 -3.66 27.26 -19.88
CA GLN A 519 -3.54 28.56 -20.58
C GLN A 519 -2.12 29.10 -20.57
N HIS A 520 -1.41 28.93 -19.44
CA HIS A 520 -0.04 29.39 -19.25
C HIS A 520 1.02 28.34 -19.61
N LYS A 521 0.61 27.22 -20.24
CA LYS A 521 1.49 26.15 -20.75
C LYS A 521 2.44 25.55 -19.71
N PHE A 522 1.99 25.39 -18.47
CA PHE A 522 2.70 24.55 -17.50
C PHE A 522 2.70 23.08 -17.96
N ASP A 523 3.73 22.35 -17.55
CA ASP A 523 3.90 20.93 -17.88
C ASP A 523 3.24 20.05 -16.83
N VAL A 524 3.35 20.45 -15.56
CA VAL A 524 2.87 19.69 -14.40
C VAL A 524 2.04 20.54 -13.45
N VAL A 525 0.96 19.96 -12.91
CA VAL A 525 0.20 20.50 -11.79
C VAL A 525 0.28 19.54 -10.59
N LEU A 526 0.76 20.04 -9.46
CA LEU A 526 0.80 19.30 -8.19
C LEU A 526 -0.35 19.78 -7.30
N ILE A 527 -1.30 18.89 -7.00
CA ILE A 527 -2.49 19.20 -6.21
C ILE A 527 -2.24 18.77 -4.77
N ASP A 528 -2.10 19.73 -3.85
CA ASP A 528 -2.02 19.47 -2.41
C ASP A 528 -3.42 19.40 -1.81
N THR A 529 -3.75 18.32 -1.10
CA THR A 529 -5.07 18.16 -0.48
C THR A 529 -4.98 18.15 1.03
N ALA A 530 -6.04 18.62 1.70
CA ALA A 530 -6.16 18.51 3.15
C ALA A 530 -6.03 17.05 3.62
N GLY A 531 -5.39 16.84 4.77
CA GLY A 531 -5.40 15.53 5.42
C GLY A 531 -6.80 15.16 5.92
N ARG A 532 -7.10 13.86 5.93
CA ARG A 532 -8.40 13.36 6.39
C ARG A 532 -8.28 11.92 6.87
N MET A 533 -9.07 11.54 7.88
CA MET A 533 -9.15 10.14 8.31
C MET A 533 -9.98 9.34 7.30
N GLN A 534 -9.59 8.09 7.12
CA GLN A 534 -10.19 7.15 6.16
C GLN A 534 -11.67 6.86 6.45
N ASP A 535 -12.10 6.99 7.71
CA ASP A 535 -13.48 6.75 8.14
C ASP A 535 -14.37 8.01 8.08
N ASN A 536 -13.82 9.18 7.71
CA ASN A 536 -14.60 10.41 7.63
C ASN A 536 -15.30 10.52 6.27
N GLU A 537 -16.51 9.94 6.17
CA GLU A 537 -17.27 9.90 4.92
C GLU A 537 -17.47 11.27 4.25
N PRO A 538 -17.90 12.36 4.93
CA PRO A 538 -18.06 13.66 4.28
C PRO A 538 -16.77 14.17 3.62
N LEU A 539 -15.62 14.04 4.30
CA LEU A 539 -14.33 14.47 3.76
C LEU A 539 -13.81 13.56 2.65
N MET A 540 -14.12 12.25 2.72
CA MET A 540 -13.78 11.29 1.68
C MET A 540 -14.64 11.46 0.43
N ARG A 541 -15.92 11.79 0.57
CA ARG A 541 -16.81 12.14 -0.55
C ARG A 541 -16.36 13.42 -1.25
N ALA A 542 -15.93 14.42 -0.49
CA ALA A 542 -15.33 15.64 -1.05
C ALA A 542 -14.02 15.34 -1.81
N LEU A 543 -13.19 14.42 -1.30
CA LEU A 543 -11.97 13.98 -1.99
C LEU A 543 -12.28 13.23 -3.29
N ALA A 544 -13.22 12.28 -3.24
CA ALA A 544 -13.64 11.52 -4.42
C ALA A 544 -14.22 12.44 -5.49
N LYS A 545 -15.02 13.45 -5.10
CA LYS A 545 -15.50 14.51 -6.01
C LYS A 545 -14.33 15.27 -6.66
N LEU A 546 -13.32 15.68 -5.89
CA LEU A 546 -12.15 16.37 -6.44
C LEU A 546 -11.46 15.53 -7.51
N ILE A 547 -11.23 14.24 -7.25
CA ILE A 547 -10.57 13.34 -8.19
C ILE A 547 -11.46 13.05 -9.41
N ALA A 548 -12.75 12.80 -9.22
CA ALA A 548 -13.69 12.51 -10.30
C ALA A 548 -13.88 13.70 -11.26
N VAL A 549 -13.98 14.92 -10.72
CA VAL A 549 -14.19 16.14 -11.53
C VAL A 549 -12.93 16.54 -12.31
N ASN A 550 -11.75 16.33 -11.72
CA ASN A 550 -10.49 16.85 -12.26
C ASN A 550 -9.66 15.79 -13.01
N THR A 551 -9.98 14.51 -12.82
CA THR A 551 -9.33 13.37 -13.47
C THR A 551 -7.79 13.49 -13.50
N PRO A 552 -7.12 13.61 -12.34
CA PRO A 552 -5.65 13.70 -12.30
C PRO A 552 -5.02 12.44 -12.89
N ASP A 553 -3.83 12.57 -13.48
CA ASP A 553 -3.10 11.45 -14.10
C ASP A 553 -2.61 10.45 -13.06
N LYS A 554 -2.16 10.95 -11.90
CA LYS A 554 -1.77 10.12 -10.75
C LYS A 554 -2.43 10.61 -9.48
N VAL A 555 -3.01 9.70 -8.72
CA VAL A 555 -3.41 9.90 -7.32
C VAL A 555 -2.45 9.13 -6.43
N LEU A 556 -1.56 9.85 -5.76
CA LEU A 556 -0.55 9.27 -4.88
C LEU A 556 -1.01 9.36 -3.43
N PHE A 557 -1.08 8.21 -2.77
CA PHE A 557 -1.29 8.13 -1.33
C PHE A 557 0.02 8.39 -0.60
N VAL A 558 0.03 9.40 0.26
CA VAL A 558 1.15 9.73 1.13
C VAL A 558 0.92 9.06 2.47
N GLY A 559 1.80 8.12 2.83
CA GLY A 559 1.75 7.36 4.08
C GLY A 559 3.09 7.44 4.82
N GLU A 560 3.08 7.25 6.13
CA GLU A 560 4.30 7.21 6.94
C GLU A 560 4.85 5.79 7.02
N ALA A 561 6.16 5.63 6.91
CA ALA A 561 6.85 4.35 7.03
C ALA A 561 6.75 3.73 8.44
N LEU A 562 6.50 4.56 9.47
CA LEU A 562 6.33 4.10 10.86
C LEU A 562 5.03 3.32 11.09
N VAL A 563 4.05 3.49 10.21
CA VAL A 563 2.70 2.97 10.41
C VAL A 563 2.68 1.51 9.94
N GLY A 564 2.61 0.56 10.87
CA GLY A 564 2.53 -0.88 10.59
C GLY A 564 1.14 -1.32 10.11
N ASN A 565 0.39 -2.05 10.95
CA ASN A 565 -0.93 -2.60 10.60
C ASN A 565 -1.94 -1.54 10.09
N GLU A 566 -1.93 -0.34 10.66
CA GLU A 566 -2.84 0.75 10.28
C GLU A 566 -2.62 1.23 8.83
N ALA A 567 -1.45 0.99 8.24
CA ALA A 567 -1.19 1.38 6.84
C ALA A 567 -2.07 0.59 5.87
N VAL A 568 -2.37 -0.68 6.19
CA VAL A 568 -3.30 -1.51 5.39
C VAL A 568 -4.70 -0.92 5.42
N ASP A 569 -5.20 -0.60 6.61
CA ASP A 569 -6.55 -0.07 6.80
C ASP A 569 -6.72 1.28 6.09
N GLN A 570 -5.78 2.20 6.33
CA GLN A 570 -5.78 3.52 5.71
C GLN A 570 -5.76 3.40 4.18
N LEU A 571 -4.81 2.65 3.62
CA LEU A 571 -4.64 2.57 2.18
C LEU A 571 -5.84 1.88 1.51
N THR A 572 -6.34 0.78 2.09
CA THR A 572 -7.48 0.03 1.55
C THR A 572 -8.77 0.85 1.59
N LYS A 573 -9.05 1.52 2.71
CA LYS A 573 -10.24 2.37 2.84
C LYS A 573 -10.17 3.60 1.97
N PHE A 574 -9.01 4.26 1.84
CA PHE A 574 -8.83 5.34 0.87
C PHE A 574 -9.10 4.88 -0.55
N HIS A 575 -8.45 3.79 -0.97
CA HIS A 575 -8.61 3.24 -2.31
C HIS A 575 -10.07 2.89 -2.63
N ARG A 576 -10.76 2.26 -1.67
CA ARG A 576 -12.18 1.91 -1.77
C ARG A 576 -13.09 3.13 -1.80
N ALA A 577 -12.92 4.07 -0.87
CA ALA A 577 -13.77 5.26 -0.79
C ALA A 577 -13.70 6.13 -2.05
N LEU A 578 -12.53 6.22 -2.70
CA LEU A 578 -12.39 6.90 -3.99
C LEU A 578 -13.22 6.23 -5.10
N LYS A 579 -13.36 4.91 -5.04
CA LYS A 579 -14.19 4.15 -5.98
C LYS A 579 -15.68 4.30 -5.67
N ASP A 580 -16.05 4.07 -4.41
CA ASP A 580 -17.44 4.03 -3.93
C ASP A 580 -18.13 5.41 -4.06
N TYR A 581 -17.41 6.50 -3.79
CA TYR A 581 -17.97 7.86 -3.80
C TYR A 581 -17.74 8.64 -5.10
N SER A 582 -17.14 8.03 -6.12
CA SER A 582 -16.78 8.70 -7.38
C SER A 582 -18.01 9.17 -8.18
N GLY A 583 -19.09 8.38 -8.17
CA GLY A 583 -20.31 8.67 -8.94
C GLY A 583 -20.16 8.53 -10.47
N VAL A 584 -19.06 7.97 -10.96
CA VAL A 584 -18.79 7.72 -12.38
C VAL A 584 -18.73 6.21 -12.68
N SER A 585 -19.01 5.81 -13.92
CA SER A 585 -19.07 4.40 -14.33
C SER A 585 -17.75 3.65 -14.23
N ASN A 586 -16.62 4.34 -14.41
CA ASN A 586 -15.28 3.79 -14.25
C ASN A 586 -14.48 4.61 -13.23
N PRO A 587 -14.66 4.34 -11.93
CA PRO A 587 -14.11 5.19 -10.90
C PRO A 587 -12.61 4.96 -10.69
N ARG A 588 -11.85 6.05 -10.59
CA ARG A 588 -10.39 5.99 -10.32
C ARG A 588 -10.13 5.72 -8.84
N GLY A 589 -9.25 4.77 -8.58
CA GLY A 589 -8.67 4.56 -7.24
C GLY A 589 -7.38 5.36 -7.05
N LEU A 590 -6.56 4.89 -6.13
CA LEU A 590 -5.17 5.31 -6.00
C LEU A 590 -4.31 4.66 -7.10
N ASP A 591 -3.29 5.37 -7.56
CA ASP A 591 -2.34 4.90 -8.58
C ASP A 591 -0.99 4.45 -8.00
N GLY A 592 -0.69 4.84 -6.76
CA GLY A 592 0.57 4.53 -6.10
C GLY A 592 0.70 5.17 -4.73
N CYS A 593 1.84 4.92 -4.10
CA CYS A 593 2.19 5.43 -2.78
C CYS A 593 3.46 6.29 -2.80
N LEU A 594 3.54 7.22 -1.85
CA LEU A 594 4.74 7.92 -1.45
C LEU A 594 4.91 7.68 0.05
N LEU A 595 5.98 6.97 0.44
CA LEU A 595 6.25 6.69 1.85
C LEU A 595 7.14 7.77 2.44
N THR A 596 6.79 8.30 3.61
CA THR A 596 7.50 9.39 4.28
C THR A 596 8.09 8.93 5.60
N LYS A 597 8.96 9.77 6.20
CA LYS A 597 9.64 9.48 7.46
C LYS A 597 10.44 8.17 7.41
N TRP A 598 10.97 7.84 6.24
CA TRP A 598 11.75 6.62 6.05
C TRP A 598 13.07 6.65 6.82
N ASP A 599 13.59 7.85 7.05
CA ASP A 599 14.73 8.13 7.92
C ASP A 599 14.50 7.75 9.39
N THR A 600 13.26 7.45 9.79
CA THR A 600 12.91 7.15 11.19
C THR A 600 12.68 5.66 11.45
N VAL A 601 12.72 4.81 10.43
CA VAL A 601 12.40 3.38 10.57
C VAL A 601 13.64 2.47 10.64
N ASP A 602 14.85 2.99 10.49
CA ASP A 602 16.09 2.20 10.42
C ASP A 602 15.93 1.01 9.45
N ASP A 603 15.93 -0.22 9.96
CA ASP A 603 15.73 -1.46 9.19
C ASP A 603 14.27 -1.98 9.20
N LYS A 604 13.35 -1.30 9.87
CA LYS A 604 11.92 -1.65 9.99
C LYS A 604 11.10 -1.17 8.81
N VAL A 605 11.53 -1.56 7.62
CA VAL A 605 10.97 -1.14 6.33
C VAL A 605 9.69 -1.90 5.92
N GLY A 606 9.12 -2.70 6.83
CA GLY A 606 8.00 -3.63 6.57
C GLY A 606 6.68 -3.00 6.15
N THR A 607 6.49 -1.70 6.38
CA THR A 607 5.35 -0.94 5.87
C THR A 607 5.33 -0.93 4.34
N ALA A 608 6.49 -0.88 3.66
CA ALA A 608 6.55 -0.92 2.20
C ALA A 608 5.99 -2.24 1.64
N LEU A 609 6.38 -3.36 2.23
CA LEU A 609 5.87 -4.69 1.88
C LEU A 609 4.37 -4.79 2.17
N THR A 610 3.97 -4.33 3.34
CA THR A 610 2.57 -4.33 3.80
C THR A 610 1.64 -3.56 2.86
N SER A 611 2.01 -2.32 2.52
CA SER A 611 1.21 -1.45 1.64
C SER A 611 1.11 -2.00 0.21
N THR A 612 2.22 -2.51 -0.32
CA THR A 612 2.27 -3.05 -1.68
C THR A 612 1.51 -4.37 -1.77
N TRP A 613 1.63 -5.25 -0.77
CA TRP A 613 0.87 -6.51 -0.71
C TRP A 613 -0.64 -6.26 -0.63
N ALA A 614 -1.07 -5.33 0.23
CA ALA A 614 -2.49 -5.07 0.45
C ALA A 614 -3.21 -4.50 -0.77
N THR A 615 -2.52 -3.68 -1.59
CA THR A 615 -3.16 -2.94 -2.67
C THR A 615 -2.67 -3.26 -4.07
N GLY A 616 -1.50 -3.87 -4.21
CA GLY A 616 -0.81 -4.05 -5.49
C GLY A 616 -0.31 -2.74 -6.10
N LEU A 617 -0.32 -1.64 -5.34
CA LEU A 617 0.05 -0.31 -5.83
C LEU A 617 1.56 -0.07 -5.68
N PRO A 618 2.22 0.50 -6.70
CA PRO A 618 3.64 0.80 -6.63
C PRO A 618 3.95 1.92 -5.63
N ILE A 619 5.14 1.86 -5.02
CA ILE A 619 5.72 2.98 -4.27
C ILE A 619 6.61 3.78 -5.23
N TYR A 620 6.20 5.01 -5.57
CA TYR A 620 6.93 5.86 -6.51
C TYR A 620 8.13 6.53 -5.85
N PHE A 621 7.96 7.00 -4.62
CA PHE A 621 8.99 7.75 -3.91
C PHE A 621 8.99 7.41 -2.42
N VAL A 622 10.15 7.64 -1.81
CA VAL A 622 10.42 7.53 -0.39
C VAL A 622 11.01 8.85 0.10
N GLY A 623 10.45 9.42 1.17
CA GLY A 623 10.92 10.65 1.81
C GLY A 623 11.78 10.33 3.02
N THR A 624 13.06 10.68 2.95
CA THR A 624 14.13 10.29 3.90
C THR A 624 14.63 11.48 4.75
N GLY A 625 13.72 12.37 5.14
CA GLY A 625 14.06 13.59 5.86
C GLY A 625 13.14 14.77 5.54
N GLN A 626 13.62 16.00 5.80
CA GLN A 626 12.82 17.23 5.70
C GLN A 626 13.24 18.18 4.58
N THR A 627 14.47 18.04 4.05
CA THR A 627 15.01 18.89 2.98
C THR A 627 14.44 18.49 1.62
N TYR A 628 14.61 19.34 0.60
CA TYR A 628 14.16 19.04 -0.77
C TYR A 628 14.94 17.89 -1.41
N THR A 629 16.17 17.68 -0.96
CA THR A 629 17.06 16.61 -1.39
C THR A 629 16.76 15.27 -0.73
N ASP A 630 15.92 15.23 0.32
CA ASP A 630 15.53 14.00 1.04
C ASP A 630 14.35 13.28 0.36
N LEU A 631 14.46 13.07 -0.95
CA LEU A 631 13.55 12.23 -1.75
C LEU A 631 14.38 11.13 -2.39
N ARG A 632 13.86 9.90 -2.44
CA ARG A 632 14.54 8.71 -2.98
C ARG A 632 13.55 7.85 -3.77
N GLN A 633 14.05 7.02 -4.67
CA GLN A 633 13.26 5.95 -5.30
C GLN A 633 13.36 4.68 -4.46
N LEU A 634 12.30 3.86 -4.45
CA LEU A 634 12.32 2.58 -3.73
C LEU A 634 13.15 1.55 -4.51
N ARG A 635 14.28 1.12 -3.95
CA ARG A 635 15.07 0.00 -4.48
C ARG A 635 14.62 -1.31 -3.82
N VAL A 636 13.94 -2.16 -4.58
CA VAL A 636 13.38 -3.43 -4.08
C VAL A 636 14.44 -4.28 -3.37
N HIS A 637 15.62 -4.43 -3.97
CA HIS A 637 16.72 -5.21 -3.39
C HIS A 637 17.17 -4.71 -2.01
N HIS A 638 17.23 -3.38 -1.80
CA HIS A 638 17.57 -2.82 -0.50
C HIS A 638 16.52 -3.21 0.55
N VAL A 639 15.23 -3.02 0.23
CA VAL A 639 14.13 -3.34 1.14
C VAL A 639 14.14 -4.82 1.51
N VAL A 640 14.32 -5.69 0.52
CA VAL A 640 14.38 -7.15 0.73
C VAL A 640 15.53 -7.51 1.66
N ASN A 641 16.73 -6.97 1.43
CA ASN A 641 17.88 -7.23 2.28
C ASN A 641 17.67 -6.72 3.71
N ALA A 642 17.11 -5.51 3.87
CA ALA A 642 16.82 -4.96 5.20
C ALA A 642 15.78 -5.79 5.97
N LEU A 643 14.76 -6.32 5.28
CA LEU A 643 13.72 -7.17 5.87
C LEU A 643 14.20 -8.56 6.25
N LEU A 644 15.20 -9.09 5.56
CA LEU A 644 15.73 -10.42 5.81
C LEU A 644 17.03 -10.39 6.62
N ARG A 645 17.62 -9.23 6.89
CA ARG A 645 18.83 -9.13 7.72
C ARG A 645 18.50 -9.48 9.18
N GLU A 646 19.22 -10.47 9.70
CA GLU A 646 19.03 -11.02 11.06
C GLU A 646 19.26 -9.99 12.16
#